data_AF-A0A1Q8E882-F1
#
_entry.id   AF-A0A1Q8E882-F1
#
_cell.length_a   1.000
_cell.length_b   1.000
_cell.length_c   1.000
_cell.angle_alpha   90.00
_cell.angle_beta   90.00
_cell.angle_gamma   90.00
#
_symmetry.space_group_name_H-M   'P 1'
#
loop_
_entity.id
_entity.type
_entity.pdbx_description
1 polymer ?
#
loop_
_entity_poly.entity_id
_entity_poly.type
_entity_poly.pdbx_seq_one_letter_code
_entity_poly.pdbx_strand_id
1 'polypeptide(L)'
;MKLKSLVCLSGVVLACWMSPVTADSLITPLQPLTQVSHEASVGNLQVVAEDGKVKAIVSQLPDDYEPSVGTLWTKEDKSDQVTISSFEKTENGDYEAVLVRDAFPVTADTFYLQVEVRNKEGQIENLEPYPFQWTLTPPTSSTSSSSPATSADDVSSSSSSLASASRVEPGLSSSSSQSTSPSSTTPSSSTQTDGVFRNAPATRKRQPKVKSEASSSLTESRIPVASKELPHELRQEPTEAVEIKSSGKIEIQHINENDGTFDVLIRDIRASQEVQGVRVPVWTGKGGQDDLRWYEAERQSDGAYHIRIDNRLHHYETGSYHVHYYYRYKDGSQEGIGTIRTELPVPTRPSGKIEIQHINENDGTFDVLIRDIRASQEVQGVRVPVWTGKGGQDDLRWYEAERQSDGAYHIRIDNRLHHYETGSYHVHYYYRYKDGSQEGIGTIRTELPVPTRPSGKIEIQHINENDGTFDVLIRDIRASQEVQGVRVPVWTSKGGQDDLRWYEAERQSDGTYHIRIDNRLHHYETGSYHVHYYYRYKDGSQEGIGTIRTELPLPTKPSGKIEIHNQNRANGRFDVLISNLRSPQKIQRILIPVWSAKKGRDDLRWYEATKKKDGSYAVSIDPGNHGYDQGLYHVHWHVQYTDGIRVGAGTTRTTVSIKDVVARADIAIQKMNHLDDSFEVHISNLRASTSVDAVYVPVWADINGQNDIIWYKANQQANGSYKVKVHARNHQFESGVYHAELYILSQGKRYRVSGTKTHLNVSSRSPKAFVDVSSHNGSLSVADYRKLLEQGISGVVVKLTEGTSYQNPYAQDQIKNAKAAGLKVSVYHYSHFTDRSSAQAEARYFTAFAAQLGLAKSTVMVNDIEEYKTRKNINANMKDWEAEMRRLGYQNLVHYAGASWIDVNTLGYAGPIQTGQFGIGNFWVAQYPYKTMTFDQAKTMGLHAGAAAWQYTSAAQLLPGRHLFDVNIDYTGRFTD
;
A
#
# COMPACT_ATOMS: atom_id res chain seq x y z
N MET A 1 57.96 33.70 5.80
CA MET A 1 58.92 34.10 6.88
C MET A 1 58.24 33.85 8.22
N LYS A 2 58.90 33.31 9.26
CA LYS A 2 59.83 33.98 10.21
C LYS A 2 59.23 35.28 10.79
N LEU A 3 59.16 35.52 12.11
CA LEU A 3 59.72 34.76 13.26
C LEU A 3 58.92 34.95 14.58
N LYS A 4 59.21 34.07 15.53
CA LYS A 4 58.77 33.93 16.94
C LYS A 4 59.06 35.14 17.86
N SER A 5 58.19 35.35 18.87
CA SER A 5 58.51 35.51 20.32
C SER A 5 57.20 35.58 21.14
N LEU A 6 56.95 34.89 22.28
CA LEU A 6 57.66 34.84 23.59
C LEU A 6 57.66 36.21 24.33
N VAL A 7 57.39 36.35 25.64
CA VAL A 7 56.97 35.44 26.75
C VAL A 7 56.43 36.31 27.94
N CYS A 8 55.53 35.89 28.86
CA CYS A 8 55.72 35.18 30.17
C CYS A 8 54.32 35.06 30.86
N LEU A 9 53.89 33.94 31.47
CA LEU A 9 53.87 33.58 32.93
C LEU A 9 53.16 34.58 33.89
N SER A 10 52.51 34.19 35.01
CA SER A 10 52.74 33.04 35.93
C SER A 10 51.54 32.59 36.81
N GLY A 11 51.54 31.34 37.32
CA GLY A 11 50.70 30.82 38.43
C GLY A 11 49.54 29.90 38.00
N VAL A 12 49.47 28.57 38.22
CA VAL A 12 50.16 27.56 39.09
C VAL A 12 49.69 27.60 40.56
N VAL A 13 49.41 26.50 41.29
CA VAL A 13 49.47 25.01 41.08
C VAL A 13 48.03 24.40 40.98
N LEU A 14 47.63 23.11 41.10
CA LEU A 14 48.13 21.74 41.43
C LEU A 14 47.22 20.76 40.59
N ALA A 15 47.47 19.50 40.16
CA ALA A 15 48.18 18.30 40.66
C ALA A 15 47.48 17.61 41.87
N CYS A 16 47.35 16.28 42.02
CA CYS A 16 47.90 15.06 41.35
C CYS A 16 46.75 14.11 40.91
N TRP A 17 46.75 13.37 39.78
CA TRP A 17 47.70 12.40 39.17
C TRP A 17 47.62 10.94 39.68
N MET A 18 47.25 10.01 38.79
CA MET A 18 47.83 8.66 38.57
C MET A 18 47.16 8.03 37.32
N SER A 19 47.88 7.20 36.55
CA SER A 19 47.36 6.59 35.29
C SER A 19 47.98 5.22 35.00
N PRO A 20 47.23 4.24 34.45
CA PRO A 20 47.77 3.03 33.84
C PRO A 20 48.21 3.26 32.38
N VAL A 21 48.87 2.27 31.78
CA VAL A 21 49.58 2.38 30.49
C VAL A 21 49.00 1.42 29.42
N THR A 22 48.79 1.97 28.23
CA THR A 22 48.53 1.37 26.90
C THR A 22 47.90 -0.02 26.77
N ALA A 23 46.75 -0.05 26.10
CA ALA A 23 46.39 -1.10 25.13
C ALA A 23 45.51 -0.48 24.03
N ASP A 24 46.11 0.24 23.09
CA ASP A 24 45.38 0.90 21.99
C ASP A 24 44.98 -0.09 20.89
N SER A 25 43.70 -0.48 20.90
CA SER A 25 43.00 -1.15 19.79
C SER A 25 41.62 -0.53 19.62
N LEU A 26 41.58 0.73 19.19
CA LEU A 26 40.35 1.53 19.10
C LEU A 26 39.55 1.18 17.83
N ILE A 27 38.85 0.05 17.85
CA ILE A 27 37.96 -0.38 16.76
C ILE A 27 36.77 0.58 16.69
N THR A 28 36.79 1.47 15.69
CA THR A 28 35.70 2.41 15.40
C THR A 28 34.44 1.66 14.95
N PRO A 29 33.23 2.13 15.29
CA PRO A 29 32.00 1.47 14.86
C PRO A 29 31.87 1.47 13.32
N LEU A 30 31.52 0.30 12.78
CA LEU A 30 31.16 0.12 11.38
C LEU A 30 29.86 0.90 11.09
N GLN A 31 29.81 1.61 9.97
CA GLN A 31 28.51 2.06 9.44
C GLN A 31 27.83 0.92 8.66
N PRO A 32 26.49 0.84 8.65
CA PRO A 32 25.78 -0.22 7.94
C PRO A 32 25.99 -0.11 6.43
N LEU A 33 26.29 -1.26 5.80
CA LEU A 33 26.33 -1.39 4.35
C LEU A 33 24.97 -1.07 3.74
N THR A 34 24.95 -0.25 2.68
CA THR A 34 23.75 -0.04 1.88
C THR A 34 23.52 -1.29 1.04
N GLN A 35 22.43 -2.01 1.26
CA GLN A 35 22.11 -3.20 0.47
C GLN A 35 21.79 -2.79 -0.98
N VAL A 36 22.67 -3.19 -1.89
CA VAL A 36 22.48 -3.09 -3.34
C VAL A 36 22.73 -4.49 -3.92
N SER A 37 21.86 -4.92 -4.83
CA SER A 37 22.02 -6.17 -5.58
C SER A 37 22.37 -5.84 -7.02
N HIS A 38 23.44 -6.41 -7.55
CA HIS A 38 23.78 -6.30 -8.97
C HIS A 38 23.56 -7.65 -9.67
N GLU A 39 22.66 -7.69 -10.65
CA GLU A 39 22.36 -8.88 -11.46
C GLU A 39 23.38 -8.97 -12.61
N ALA A 40 24.23 -10.00 -12.61
CA ALA A 40 25.14 -10.30 -13.73
C ALA A 40 24.63 -11.52 -14.52
N SER A 41 25.20 -11.78 -15.70
CA SER A 41 24.76 -12.80 -16.65
C SER A 41 24.67 -14.24 -16.09
N VAL A 42 25.45 -14.54 -15.05
CA VAL A 42 25.60 -15.87 -14.46
C VAL A 42 25.36 -15.90 -12.94
N GLY A 43 24.84 -14.82 -12.34
CA GLY A 43 24.45 -14.77 -10.92
C GLY A 43 24.53 -13.38 -10.29
N ASN A 44 24.26 -13.32 -8.98
CA ASN A 44 24.14 -12.07 -8.22
C ASN A 44 25.26 -11.94 -7.19
N LEU A 45 25.89 -10.76 -7.16
CA LEU A 45 26.90 -10.38 -6.15
C LEU A 45 26.32 -9.34 -5.19
N GLN A 46 26.52 -9.57 -3.89
CA GLN A 46 26.11 -8.66 -2.81
C GLN A 46 27.25 -8.59 -1.76
N VAL A 47 27.34 -7.47 -1.04
CA VAL A 47 28.20 -7.32 0.16
C VAL A 47 27.34 -6.90 1.35
N VAL A 48 27.52 -7.56 2.51
CA VAL A 48 26.71 -7.38 3.73
C VAL A 48 27.59 -7.24 4.97
N ALA A 49 27.05 -6.59 6.02
CA ALA A 49 27.63 -6.61 7.36
C ALA A 49 26.79 -7.52 8.27
N GLU A 50 27.42 -8.55 8.84
CA GLU A 50 26.78 -9.56 9.69
C GLU A 50 27.78 -10.02 10.77
N ASP A 51 27.33 -10.19 12.01
CA ASP A 51 28.16 -10.57 13.17
C ASP A 51 29.47 -9.76 13.34
N GLY A 52 29.43 -8.47 12.98
CA GLY A 52 30.57 -7.56 13.04
C GLY A 52 31.63 -7.77 11.95
N LYS A 53 31.39 -8.68 11.00
CA LYS A 53 32.22 -8.92 9.81
C LYS A 53 31.54 -8.33 8.57
N VAL A 54 32.33 -8.06 7.53
CA VAL A 54 31.80 -7.83 6.18
C VAL A 54 31.96 -9.11 5.37
N LYS A 55 30.90 -9.55 4.71
CA LYS A 55 30.88 -10.72 3.82
C LYS A 55 30.52 -10.28 2.40
N ALA A 56 31.19 -10.85 1.40
CA ALA A 56 30.64 -10.98 0.06
C ALA A 56 29.76 -12.23 0.00
N ILE A 57 28.62 -12.15 -0.68
CA ILE A 57 27.71 -13.27 -0.95
C ILE A 57 27.47 -13.35 -2.45
N VAL A 58 27.65 -14.54 -3.02
CA VAL A 58 27.35 -14.88 -4.42
C VAL A 58 26.17 -15.84 -4.42
N SER A 59 25.08 -15.43 -5.07
CA SER A 59 23.80 -16.15 -5.07
C SER A 59 23.25 -16.35 -6.48
N GLN A 60 22.32 -17.29 -6.63
CA GLN A 60 21.64 -17.60 -7.90
C GLN A 60 22.60 -17.99 -9.06
N LEU A 61 23.76 -18.58 -8.74
CA LEU A 61 24.61 -19.25 -9.74
C LEU A 61 23.88 -20.49 -10.32
N PRO A 62 24.02 -20.78 -11.63
CA PRO A 62 23.63 -22.06 -12.20
C PRO A 62 24.36 -23.25 -11.55
N ASP A 63 23.74 -24.44 -11.55
CA ASP A 63 24.24 -25.65 -10.87
C ASP A 63 25.65 -26.12 -11.33
N ASP A 64 26.16 -25.58 -12.44
CA ASP A 64 27.46 -25.84 -13.04
C ASP A 64 28.54 -24.78 -12.78
N TYR A 65 28.24 -23.69 -12.06
CA TYR A 65 29.18 -22.60 -11.75
C TYR A 65 29.52 -22.53 -10.25
N GLU A 66 30.80 -22.31 -9.93
CA GLU A 66 31.29 -22.09 -8.57
C GLU A 66 32.24 -20.86 -8.51
N PRO A 67 32.17 -20.00 -7.48
CA PRO A 67 33.05 -18.85 -7.34
C PRO A 67 34.45 -19.30 -6.91
N SER A 68 35.47 -18.87 -7.64
CA SER A 68 36.84 -19.40 -7.53
C SER A 68 37.81 -18.44 -6.84
N VAL A 69 37.78 -17.14 -7.18
CA VAL A 69 38.63 -16.09 -6.60
C VAL A 69 37.86 -14.78 -6.54
N GLY A 70 38.05 -14.00 -5.48
CA GLY A 70 37.61 -12.60 -5.43
C GLY A 70 38.80 -11.62 -5.49
N THR A 71 38.59 -10.41 -5.97
CA THR A 71 39.57 -9.32 -5.94
C THR A 71 38.89 -8.04 -5.45
N LEU A 72 39.46 -7.41 -4.42
CA LEU A 72 38.97 -6.20 -3.76
C LEU A 72 39.99 -5.06 -3.92
N TRP A 73 39.57 -3.85 -4.29
CA TRP A 73 40.47 -2.69 -4.42
C TRP A 73 39.75 -1.36 -4.14
N THR A 74 40.47 -0.25 -3.94
CA THR A 74 39.87 1.09 -3.76
C THR A 74 40.32 2.11 -4.81
N LYS A 75 41.48 1.90 -5.46
CA LYS A 75 41.99 2.83 -6.49
C LYS A 75 41.62 2.42 -7.91
N GLU A 76 41.39 3.41 -8.77
CA GLU A 76 41.09 3.23 -10.20
C GLU A 76 42.18 2.44 -10.96
N ASP A 77 43.44 2.52 -10.54
CA ASP A 77 44.57 1.78 -11.12
C ASP A 77 44.76 0.35 -10.58
N LYS A 78 43.90 -0.09 -9.64
CA LYS A 78 44.01 -1.35 -8.87
C LYS A 78 45.35 -1.57 -8.15
N SER A 79 46.17 -0.52 -7.94
CA SER A 79 47.50 -0.66 -7.31
C SER A 79 47.48 -1.05 -5.83
N ASP A 80 46.29 -1.10 -5.22
CA ASP A 80 46.02 -1.55 -3.86
C ASP A 80 45.23 -2.87 -3.78
N GLN A 81 45.09 -3.62 -4.88
CA GLN A 81 44.21 -4.79 -4.91
C GLN A 81 44.63 -5.94 -3.98
N VAL A 82 43.63 -6.59 -3.38
CA VAL A 82 43.76 -7.72 -2.44
C VAL A 82 42.94 -8.90 -2.96
N THR A 83 43.54 -10.09 -2.97
CA THR A 83 42.89 -11.33 -3.39
C THR A 83 42.14 -11.99 -2.24
N ILE A 84 40.90 -12.40 -2.49
CA ILE A 84 40.04 -13.20 -1.62
C ILE A 84 40.18 -14.64 -2.10
N SER A 85 40.81 -15.49 -1.28
CA SER A 85 41.36 -16.79 -1.72
C SER A 85 40.37 -17.95 -1.83
N SER A 86 39.14 -17.79 -1.32
CA SER A 86 38.09 -18.82 -1.35
C SER A 86 36.73 -18.24 -1.00
N PHE A 87 35.67 -18.91 -1.48
CA PHE A 87 34.28 -18.72 -1.05
C PHE A 87 33.76 -20.05 -0.49
N GLU A 88 33.04 -20.02 0.62
CA GLU A 88 32.48 -21.19 1.30
C GLU A 88 30.98 -21.32 0.99
N LYS A 89 30.51 -22.55 0.72
CA LYS A 89 29.10 -22.79 0.36
C LYS A 89 28.23 -22.94 1.60
N THR A 90 27.21 -22.08 1.71
CA THR A 90 26.24 -22.06 2.80
C THR A 90 25.21 -23.19 2.69
N GLU A 91 24.50 -23.50 3.77
CA GLU A 91 23.41 -24.50 3.78
C GLU A 91 22.27 -24.17 2.80
N ASN A 92 22.09 -22.89 2.44
CA ASN A 92 21.08 -22.42 1.49
C ASN A 92 21.52 -22.58 0.01
N GLY A 93 22.78 -22.95 -0.25
CA GLY A 93 23.34 -23.12 -1.60
C GLY A 93 24.09 -21.92 -2.16
N ASP A 94 23.90 -20.73 -1.57
CA ASP A 94 24.69 -19.53 -1.87
C ASP A 94 26.13 -19.66 -1.32
N TYR A 95 27.08 -18.86 -1.83
CA TYR A 95 28.48 -18.90 -1.42
C TYR A 95 28.90 -17.58 -0.75
N GLU A 96 29.63 -17.64 0.38
CA GLU A 96 30.09 -16.45 1.11
C GLU A 96 31.62 -16.39 1.28
N ALA A 97 32.17 -15.18 1.39
CA ALA A 97 33.57 -14.94 1.76
C ALA A 97 33.71 -13.68 2.63
N VAL A 98 34.48 -13.77 3.72
CA VAL A 98 34.75 -12.63 4.60
C VAL A 98 35.73 -11.66 3.92
N LEU A 99 35.35 -10.39 3.82
CA LEU A 99 36.20 -9.32 3.30
C LEU A 99 37.11 -8.76 4.42
N VAL A 100 38.37 -8.50 4.09
CA VAL A 100 39.38 -7.98 5.02
C VAL A 100 39.69 -6.52 4.68
N ARG A 101 39.55 -5.63 5.66
CA ARG A 101 39.81 -4.19 5.47
C ARG A 101 41.27 -3.80 5.72
N ASP A 102 41.99 -4.56 6.53
CA ASP A 102 43.24 -4.14 7.19
C ASP A 102 44.40 -3.83 6.23
N ALA A 103 44.30 -4.27 4.96
CA ALA A 103 45.22 -3.95 3.88
C ALA A 103 45.00 -2.56 3.25
N PHE A 104 43.89 -1.87 3.57
CA PHE A 104 43.47 -0.62 2.95
C PHE A 104 43.59 0.58 3.92
N PRO A 105 43.86 1.80 3.41
CA PRO A 105 43.91 3.00 4.26
C PRO A 105 42.59 3.24 5.00
N VAL A 106 42.67 3.68 6.26
CA VAL A 106 41.47 4.03 7.05
C VAL A 106 40.62 5.13 6.39
N THR A 107 41.22 5.95 5.53
CA THR A 107 40.59 7.02 4.75
C THR A 107 39.91 6.54 3.45
N ALA A 108 40.02 5.27 3.07
CA ALA A 108 39.33 4.75 1.90
C ALA A 108 37.83 4.59 2.21
N ASP A 109 36.97 5.15 1.36
CA ASP A 109 35.51 5.08 1.47
C ASP A 109 34.90 4.10 0.47
N THR A 110 35.38 4.14 -0.77
CA THR A 110 34.85 3.44 -1.93
C THR A 110 35.68 2.20 -2.24
N PHE A 111 35.01 1.05 -2.30
CA PHE A 111 35.61 -0.26 -2.55
C PHE A 111 34.96 -0.89 -3.77
N TYR A 112 35.72 -1.67 -4.52
CA TYR A 112 35.27 -2.39 -5.70
C TYR A 112 35.60 -3.87 -5.54
N LEU A 113 34.59 -4.74 -5.62
CA LEU A 113 34.74 -6.19 -5.55
C LEU A 113 34.43 -6.81 -6.92
N GLN A 114 35.32 -7.67 -7.40
CA GLN A 114 35.09 -8.52 -8.57
C GLN A 114 35.27 -9.99 -8.16
N VAL A 115 34.43 -10.88 -8.68
CA VAL A 115 34.51 -12.33 -8.42
C VAL A 115 34.60 -13.09 -9.73
N GLU A 116 35.52 -14.04 -9.79
CA GLU A 116 35.75 -14.95 -10.90
C GLU A 116 34.98 -16.25 -10.65
N VAL A 117 33.91 -16.51 -11.41
CA VAL A 117 33.15 -17.76 -11.36
C VAL A 117 33.67 -18.73 -12.43
N ARG A 118 33.76 -20.01 -12.08
CA ARG A 118 34.28 -21.07 -12.95
C ARG A 118 33.21 -22.13 -13.19
N ASN A 119 33.05 -22.56 -14.43
CA ASN A 119 32.18 -23.69 -14.77
C ASN A 119 32.90 -25.05 -14.69
N LYS A 120 32.13 -26.14 -14.78
CA LYS A 120 32.66 -27.52 -14.70
C LYS A 120 33.67 -27.88 -15.80
N GLU A 121 33.62 -27.19 -16.93
CA GLU A 121 34.57 -27.27 -18.05
C GLU A 121 35.87 -26.47 -17.79
N GLY A 122 35.94 -25.71 -16.70
CA GLY A 122 37.11 -24.94 -16.27
C GLY A 122 37.21 -23.54 -16.88
N GLN A 123 36.21 -23.10 -17.65
CA GLN A 123 36.13 -21.73 -18.18
C GLN A 123 35.85 -20.75 -17.03
N ILE A 124 36.38 -19.53 -17.13
CA ILE A 124 36.24 -18.49 -16.11
C ILE A 124 35.43 -17.34 -16.71
N GLU A 125 34.35 -16.94 -16.04
CA GLU A 125 33.65 -15.68 -16.29
C GLU A 125 33.79 -14.76 -15.06
N ASN A 126 33.99 -13.46 -15.30
CA ASN A 126 34.15 -12.49 -14.23
C ASN A 126 32.84 -11.71 -14.07
N LEU A 127 32.29 -11.70 -12.85
CA LEU A 127 31.17 -10.82 -12.52
C LEU A 127 31.61 -9.35 -12.70
N GLU A 128 30.66 -8.46 -12.99
CA GLU A 128 30.99 -7.03 -13.10
C GLU A 128 31.51 -6.47 -11.76
N PRO A 129 32.50 -5.55 -11.78
CA PRO A 129 33.00 -4.91 -10.56
C PRO A 129 31.87 -4.23 -9.77
N TYR A 130 31.56 -4.75 -8.59
CA TYR A 130 30.54 -4.27 -7.68
C TYR A 130 31.12 -3.16 -6.77
N PRO A 131 30.71 -1.89 -6.93
CA PRO A 131 31.15 -0.81 -6.06
C PRO A 131 30.32 -0.78 -4.76
N PHE A 132 30.98 -0.61 -3.63
CA PHE A 132 30.34 -0.41 -2.34
C PHE A 132 31.08 0.60 -1.47
N GLN A 133 30.33 1.23 -0.55
CA GLN A 133 30.90 2.11 0.46
C GLN A 133 31.22 1.32 1.71
N TRP A 134 32.45 1.42 2.20
CA TRP A 134 32.90 0.87 3.47
C TRP A 134 33.73 1.92 4.18
N THR A 135 33.15 2.55 5.20
CA THR A 135 33.76 3.65 5.95
C THR A 135 34.09 3.25 7.38
N LEU A 136 35.10 3.89 7.96
CA LEU A 136 35.38 3.86 9.40
C LEU A 136 35.15 5.27 9.96
N THR A 137 34.43 5.38 11.08
CA THR A 137 34.08 6.69 11.64
C THR A 137 35.18 7.15 12.60
N PRO A 138 35.97 8.20 12.29
CA PRO A 138 36.99 8.70 13.21
C PRO A 138 36.35 9.34 14.47
N PRO A 139 36.99 9.25 15.64
CA PRO A 139 36.47 9.84 16.88
C PRO A 139 36.59 11.37 16.88
N THR A 140 35.47 12.07 16.72
CA THR A 140 35.44 13.55 16.63
C THR A 140 35.45 14.23 18.00
N SER A 141 36.53 14.96 18.32
CA SER A 141 36.59 15.88 19.46
C SER A 141 35.98 17.26 19.10
N SER A 142 35.18 17.84 20.00
CA SER A 142 34.48 19.12 19.76
C SER A 142 35.16 20.33 20.40
N THR A 143 35.29 21.43 19.65
CA THR A 143 35.39 22.81 20.18
C THR A 143 34.77 23.80 19.18
N SER A 144 34.56 25.06 19.58
CA SER A 144 33.57 25.96 18.97
C SER A 144 34.10 27.37 18.61
N SER A 145 33.25 28.09 17.84
CA SER A 145 32.90 29.52 18.02
C SER A 145 33.39 30.60 17.03
N SER A 146 32.50 31.60 16.86
CA SER A 146 32.71 33.01 16.48
C SER A 146 32.95 33.42 15.02
N SER A 147 32.09 34.34 14.57
CA SER A 147 32.31 35.29 13.45
C SER A 147 32.81 36.64 14.00
N PRO A 148 33.28 37.56 13.14
CA PRO A 148 32.50 38.81 12.94
C PRO A 148 32.50 39.37 11.50
N ALA A 149 31.88 40.54 11.31
CA ALA A 149 31.64 41.26 10.04
C ALA A 149 32.82 42.20 9.62
N THR A 150 32.80 43.09 8.59
CA THR A 150 31.72 43.85 7.89
C THR A 150 32.23 44.49 6.57
N SER A 151 31.34 45.19 5.83
CA SER A 151 31.57 46.30 4.83
C SER A 151 32.23 46.00 3.46
N ALA A 152 31.90 46.70 2.34
CA ALA A 152 30.77 47.59 1.97
C ALA A 152 30.76 47.90 0.43
N ASP A 153 29.75 48.67 -0.02
CA ASP A 153 29.65 49.50 -1.26
C ASP A 153 29.52 48.83 -2.66
N ASP A 154 28.79 49.35 -3.67
CA ASP A 154 27.66 50.33 -3.76
C ASP A 154 27.00 50.31 -5.19
N VAL A 155 25.92 51.08 -5.41
CA VAL A 155 25.36 51.65 -6.68
C VAL A 155 24.31 50.86 -7.52
N SER A 156 23.05 51.32 -7.43
CA SER A 156 22.03 51.65 -8.48
C SER A 156 21.91 50.88 -9.83
N SER A 157 20.74 50.81 -10.52
CA SER A 157 19.35 51.24 -10.23
C SER A 157 18.38 50.81 -11.35
N SER A 158 17.08 50.65 -11.07
CA SER A 158 15.94 51.23 -11.83
C SER A 158 14.59 50.67 -11.34
N SER A 159 13.48 51.35 -11.67
CA SER A 159 12.19 51.18 -10.99
C SER A 159 10.96 51.47 -11.86
N SER A 160 9.85 50.78 -11.61
CA SER A 160 8.50 51.27 -11.91
C SER A 160 7.48 50.67 -10.94
N SER A 161 6.56 51.50 -10.42
CA SER A 161 5.62 51.16 -9.34
C SER A 161 4.18 51.54 -9.69
N LEU A 162 3.23 51.18 -8.81
CA LEU A 162 1.94 51.81 -8.40
C LEU A 162 1.07 50.69 -7.77
N ALA A 163 0.67 50.68 -6.48
CA ALA A 163 -0.10 51.65 -5.67
C ALA A 163 -1.59 51.72 -6.13
N SER A 164 -2.64 51.72 -5.30
CA SER A 164 -2.88 52.13 -3.88
C SER A 164 -4.17 51.47 -3.32
N ALA A 165 -4.69 51.66 -2.08
CA ALA A 165 -4.13 51.82 -0.72
C ALA A 165 -5.29 51.98 0.34
N SER A 166 -5.08 51.57 1.60
CA SER A 166 -5.79 52.07 2.83
C SER A 166 -7.31 51.73 3.01
N ARG A 167 -8.00 51.84 4.19
CA ARG A 167 -7.68 52.26 5.58
C ARG A 167 -8.77 51.83 6.62
N VAL A 168 -8.40 51.76 7.92
CA VAL A 168 -9.18 51.78 9.21
C VAL A 168 -10.24 50.69 9.58
N GLU A 169 -10.27 50.37 10.88
CA GLU A 169 -11.39 49.83 11.71
C GLU A 169 -12.16 51.02 12.39
N PRO A 170 -12.96 50.90 13.50
CA PRO A 170 -13.58 49.76 14.21
C PRO A 170 -15.09 49.93 14.54
N GLY A 171 -15.71 48.97 15.24
CA GLY A 171 -17.08 49.09 15.79
C GLY A 171 -17.56 47.90 16.63
N LEU A 172 -18.43 48.14 17.61
CA LEU A 172 -18.89 47.16 18.62
C LEU A 172 -20.44 47.07 18.75
N SER A 173 -20.89 45.89 19.19
CA SER A 173 -22.12 45.61 19.97
C SER A 173 -23.56 45.81 19.38
N SER A 174 -24.24 44.66 19.22
CA SER A 174 -25.51 44.25 19.90
C SER A 174 -26.93 44.56 19.38
N SER A 175 -27.69 43.46 19.19
CA SER A 175 -29.13 43.27 19.47
C SER A 175 -30.18 43.84 18.46
N SER A 176 -31.45 43.38 18.38
CA SER A 176 -32.23 42.47 19.27
C SER A 176 -33.45 41.74 18.62
N SER A 177 -33.65 40.46 18.97
CA SER A 177 -34.97 39.78 19.20
C SER A 177 -35.96 39.57 18.02
N GLN A 178 -36.99 38.71 18.07
CA GLN A 178 -37.51 37.77 19.11
C GLN A 178 -37.46 36.30 18.57
N SER A 179 -38.33 35.29 18.79
CA SER A 179 -39.52 34.94 19.61
C SER A 179 -39.82 33.41 19.43
N THR A 180 -40.58 32.63 20.23
CA THR A 180 -40.94 32.58 21.68
C THR A 180 -41.61 31.22 21.99
N SER A 181 -41.20 30.52 23.07
CA SER A 181 -41.99 30.02 24.25
C SER A 181 -43.38 29.31 24.09
N PRO A 182 -43.87 28.45 25.04
CA PRO A 182 -43.64 28.51 26.51
C PRO A 182 -43.47 27.16 27.29
N SER A 183 -43.63 27.24 28.63
CA SER A 183 -43.31 26.29 29.71
C SER A 183 -44.56 25.55 30.29
N SER A 184 -44.62 24.80 31.43
CA SER A 184 -43.80 24.73 32.66
C SER A 184 -44.02 23.49 33.60
N THR A 185 -43.04 23.22 34.49
CA THR A 185 -43.12 22.64 35.88
C THR A 185 -43.36 21.14 36.20
N THR A 186 -42.90 20.77 37.41
CA THR A 186 -42.71 19.46 38.13
C THR A 186 -43.95 19.00 38.97
N PRO A 187 -44.06 17.81 39.66
CA PRO A 187 -43.01 17.03 40.39
C PRO A 187 -43.12 15.46 40.58
N SER A 188 -42.11 14.90 41.26
CA SER A 188 -42.02 13.74 42.22
C SER A 188 -42.81 12.40 42.12
N SER A 189 -42.03 11.30 41.98
CA SER A 189 -42.01 10.02 42.76
C SER A 189 -43.20 9.04 42.95
N SER A 190 -42.89 7.75 42.69
CA SER A 190 -43.17 6.50 43.47
C SER A 190 -44.47 5.65 43.30
N THR A 191 -44.27 4.31 43.13
CA THR A 191 -45.15 3.16 43.50
C THR A 191 -46.53 3.01 42.80
N GLN A 192 -47.23 1.85 42.74
CA GLN A 192 -47.02 0.47 43.28
C GLN A 192 -47.58 -0.67 42.35
N THR A 193 -47.86 -1.85 42.92
CA THR A 193 -48.23 -3.19 42.37
C THR A 193 -49.68 -3.28 41.78
N ASP A 194 -50.28 -4.39 41.31
CA ASP A 194 -50.21 -5.88 41.47
C ASP A 194 -50.70 -6.62 40.19
N GLY A 195 -50.63 -7.95 39.98
CA GLY A 195 -50.01 -9.05 40.74
C GLY A 195 -50.58 -10.47 40.41
N VAL A 196 -49.85 -11.54 40.80
CA VAL A 196 -50.28 -12.96 41.11
C VAL A 196 -50.93 -13.81 39.98
N PHE A 197 -50.50 -15.05 39.67
CA PHE A 197 -50.79 -16.40 40.26
C PHE A 197 -49.87 -17.44 39.55
N ARG A 198 -49.51 -18.66 40.03
CA ARG A 198 -49.32 -19.28 41.38
C ARG A 198 -48.75 -20.72 41.22
N ASN A 199 -48.07 -21.24 42.25
CA ASN A 199 -47.82 -22.67 42.59
C ASN A 199 -46.71 -23.49 41.84
N ALA A 200 -46.17 -24.49 42.57
CA ALA A 200 -45.00 -25.34 42.23
C ALA A 200 -45.38 -26.84 42.12
N PRO A 201 -44.41 -27.78 41.87
CA PRO A 201 -44.13 -28.78 42.93
C PRO A 201 -42.71 -29.43 43.00
N ALA A 202 -42.29 -29.74 44.24
CA ALA A 202 -41.73 -31.02 44.75
C ALA A 202 -40.52 -31.82 44.13
N THR A 203 -39.53 -32.07 45.01
CA THR A 203 -38.87 -33.37 45.36
C THR A 203 -37.61 -33.99 44.70
N ARG A 204 -36.67 -34.39 45.60
CA ARG A 204 -35.88 -35.66 45.71
C ARG A 204 -34.51 -35.89 45.01
N LYS A 205 -33.50 -36.13 45.88
CA LYS A 205 -32.33 -37.06 45.77
C LYS A 205 -31.21 -36.66 44.77
N ARG A 206 -29.94 -37.14 44.87
CA ARG A 206 -29.33 -38.30 45.59
C ARG A 206 -27.85 -38.04 46.00
N GLN A 207 -27.31 -38.89 46.88
CA GLN A 207 -25.94 -38.93 47.49
C GLN A 207 -24.83 -39.48 46.55
N PRO A 208 -23.49 -39.38 46.84
CA PRO A 208 -22.74 -39.95 48.01
C PRO A 208 -21.64 -39.01 48.62
N LYS A 209 -20.80 -39.32 49.63
CA LYS A 209 -20.52 -40.43 50.60
C LYS A 209 -19.90 -39.78 51.89
N VAL A 210 -20.32 -40.03 53.14
CA VAL A 210 -19.86 -41.08 54.13
C VAL A 210 -18.39 -40.89 54.58
N LYS A 211 -17.97 -40.89 55.87
CA LYS A 211 -18.54 -40.89 57.27
C LYS A 211 -17.40 -40.41 58.23
N SER A 212 -17.48 -40.24 59.57
CA SER A 212 -18.34 -40.64 60.72
C SER A 212 -18.27 -39.53 61.81
N GLU A 213 -19.32 -39.14 62.55
CA GLU A 213 -19.95 -39.80 63.74
C GLU A 213 -18.99 -40.06 64.93
N ALA A 214 -19.31 -39.84 66.22
CA ALA A 214 -20.38 -39.11 66.96
C ALA A 214 -19.96 -39.06 68.48
N SER A 215 -20.69 -38.67 69.55
CA SER A 215 -22.07 -38.20 69.84
C SER A 215 -22.19 -37.66 71.31
N SER A 216 -23.30 -36.96 71.66
CA SER A 216 -24.04 -36.99 72.97
C SER A 216 -23.38 -36.59 74.33
N SER A 217 -24.07 -36.09 75.39
CA SER A 217 -25.45 -35.58 75.62
C SER A 217 -25.75 -35.19 77.11
N LEU A 218 -26.60 -34.15 77.37
CA LEU A 218 -27.74 -34.06 78.35
C LEU A 218 -27.50 -34.38 79.88
N THR A 219 -28.27 -33.99 80.94
CA THR A 219 -29.41 -33.05 81.22
C THR A 219 -29.70 -32.88 82.75
N GLU A 220 -30.32 -31.75 83.14
CA GLU A 220 -31.42 -31.55 84.15
C GLU A 220 -31.32 -31.69 85.71
N SER A 221 -31.71 -30.60 86.39
CA SER A 221 -32.85 -30.43 87.36
C SER A 221 -32.88 -30.90 88.86
N ARG A 222 -32.99 -29.88 89.75
CA ARG A 222 -33.94 -29.68 90.91
C ARG A 222 -33.75 -30.27 92.36
N ILE A 223 -33.61 -29.30 93.31
CA ILE A 223 -34.06 -29.11 94.74
C ILE A 223 -35.40 -29.77 95.22
N PRO A 224 -35.88 -29.73 96.52
CA PRO A 224 -35.54 -28.92 97.75
C PRO A 224 -35.68 -29.58 99.20
N VAL A 225 -35.69 -28.76 100.29
CA VAL A 225 -36.30 -28.93 101.68
C VAL A 225 -35.51 -29.72 102.77
N ALA A 226 -35.75 -29.61 104.11
CA ALA A 226 -35.52 -28.50 105.10
C ALA A 226 -35.82 -28.90 106.60
N SER A 227 -35.31 -28.11 107.57
CA SER A 227 -35.86 -27.82 108.95
C SER A 227 -35.62 -28.70 110.21
N LYS A 228 -35.20 -28.02 111.32
CA LYS A 228 -35.46 -28.27 112.79
C LYS A 228 -34.82 -29.51 113.49
N GLU A 229 -34.57 -29.57 114.82
CA GLU A 229 -34.76 -28.65 115.98
C GLU A 229 -33.69 -28.82 117.11
N LEU A 230 -33.84 -28.14 118.28
CA LEU A 230 -32.97 -28.14 119.50
C LEU A 230 -33.27 -29.33 120.48
N PRO A 231 -32.58 -29.59 121.65
CA PRO A 231 -31.85 -28.67 122.56
C PRO A 231 -30.54 -29.20 123.24
N HIS A 232 -30.32 -28.87 124.53
CA HIS A 232 -29.05 -28.70 125.28
C HIS A 232 -28.51 -29.90 126.12
N GLU A 233 -27.21 -29.78 126.48
CA GLU A 233 -26.55 -30.05 127.79
C GLU A 233 -25.73 -31.34 128.15
N LEU A 234 -24.57 -31.03 128.77
CA LEU A 234 -23.81 -31.69 129.86
C LEU A 234 -23.01 -33.02 129.70
N ARG A 235 -21.68 -32.82 129.79
CA ARG A 235 -20.65 -33.53 130.60
C ARG A 235 -19.93 -34.83 130.14
N GLN A 236 -18.60 -34.69 130.16
CA GLN A 236 -17.53 -35.61 130.62
C GLN A 236 -16.95 -36.68 129.66
N GLU A 237 -15.70 -36.38 129.27
CA GLU A 237 -14.48 -37.19 129.00
C GLU A 237 -14.38 -38.65 129.54
N PRO A 238 -13.44 -39.52 129.05
CA PRO A 238 -12.08 -39.14 128.57
C PRO A 238 -11.40 -39.93 127.40
N THR A 239 -10.31 -39.30 126.90
CA THR A 239 -9.02 -39.84 126.37
C THR A 239 -8.85 -40.79 125.17
N GLU A 240 -7.79 -40.46 124.40
CA GLU A 240 -6.84 -41.33 123.66
C GLU A 240 -7.21 -42.01 122.32
N ALA A 241 -7.06 -41.23 121.23
CA ALA A 241 -6.21 -41.61 120.09
C ALA A 241 -5.73 -40.33 119.36
N VAL A 242 -4.47 -40.25 118.92
CA VAL A 242 -3.94 -39.08 118.17
C VAL A 242 -3.88 -39.39 116.68
N GLU A 243 -4.97 -39.09 115.96
CA GLU A 243 -4.94 -39.01 114.50
C GLU A 243 -4.18 -37.76 114.04
N ILE A 244 -3.19 -37.92 113.16
CA ILE A 244 -2.56 -36.79 112.46
C ILE A 244 -3.50 -36.38 111.31
N LYS A 245 -4.42 -35.45 111.60
CA LYS A 245 -5.32 -34.89 110.58
C LYS A 245 -4.53 -34.11 109.53
N SER A 246 -4.63 -34.55 108.27
CA SER A 246 -4.03 -33.86 107.12
C SER A 246 -4.53 -32.40 107.06
N SER A 247 -3.60 -31.48 106.81
CA SER A 247 -3.82 -30.05 106.88
C SER A 247 -2.76 -29.29 106.08
N GLY A 248 -3.06 -28.03 105.77
CA GLY A 248 -2.18 -27.13 105.03
C GLY A 248 -2.85 -25.75 104.94
N LYS A 249 -2.06 -24.73 104.62
CA LYS A 249 -2.54 -23.35 104.50
C LYS A 249 -2.58 -22.97 103.02
N ILE A 250 -3.79 -22.71 102.51
CA ILE A 250 -3.97 -22.14 101.17
C ILE A 250 -4.10 -20.62 101.25
N GLU A 251 -3.41 -19.93 100.36
CA GLU A 251 -3.46 -18.47 100.18
C GLU A 251 -3.64 -18.15 98.70
N ILE A 252 -4.27 -17.02 98.41
CA ILE A 252 -4.30 -16.41 97.08
C ILE A 252 -3.39 -15.19 97.10
N GLN A 253 -2.51 -15.08 96.11
CA GLN A 253 -1.52 -14.01 95.98
C GLN A 253 -1.54 -13.46 94.54
N HIS A 254 -0.88 -12.31 94.32
CA HIS A 254 -0.67 -11.70 92.99
C HIS A 254 -1.92 -11.60 92.09
N ILE A 255 -3.10 -11.29 92.65
CA ILE A 255 -4.31 -11.01 91.87
C ILE A 255 -4.04 -9.79 90.98
N ASN A 256 -4.11 -9.96 89.65
CA ASN A 256 -3.85 -8.90 88.68
C ASN A 256 -5.05 -8.68 87.76
N GLU A 257 -5.79 -7.62 88.05
CA GLU A 257 -6.94 -7.13 87.27
C GLU A 257 -6.63 -6.79 85.80
N ASN A 258 -5.35 -6.57 85.45
CA ASN A 258 -4.94 -6.10 84.12
C ASN A 258 -4.53 -7.23 83.16
N ASP A 259 -4.27 -8.45 83.67
CA ASP A 259 -4.03 -9.64 82.85
C ASP A 259 -5.00 -10.81 83.15
N GLY A 260 -5.89 -10.65 84.14
CA GLY A 260 -6.93 -11.64 84.45
C GLY A 260 -6.42 -12.86 85.22
N THR A 261 -5.32 -12.72 85.97
CA THR A 261 -4.67 -13.85 86.66
C THR A 261 -4.60 -13.69 88.17
N PHE A 262 -4.34 -14.80 88.87
CA PHE A 262 -3.96 -14.83 90.28
C PHE A 262 -3.14 -16.09 90.59
N ASP A 263 -2.31 -16.03 91.63
CA ASP A 263 -1.53 -17.16 92.12
C ASP A 263 -2.25 -17.86 93.27
N VAL A 264 -2.24 -19.19 93.26
CA VAL A 264 -2.65 -20.06 94.37
C VAL A 264 -1.40 -20.65 95.00
N LEU A 265 -1.29 -20.54 96.33
CA LEU A 265 -0.11 -20.96 97.07
C LEU A 265 -0.51 -21.79 98.30
N ILE A 266 -0.02 -23.03 98.36
CA ILE A 266 -0.30 -23.97 99.45
C ILE A 266 1.00 -24.19 100.25
N ARG A 267 0.97 -23.85 101.54
CA ARG A 267 2.08 -23.97 102.51
C ARG A 267 1.68 -24.84 103.70
N ASP A 268 2.58 -24.98 104.67
CA ASP A 268 2.35 -25.67 105.95
C ASP A 268 1.85 -27.13 105.81
N ILE A 269 2.34 -27.82 104.76
CA ILE A 269 1.92 -29.16 104.36
C ILE A 269 2.13 -30.17 105.49
N ARG A 270 1.03 -30.68 106.04
CA ARG A 270 1.00 -31.79 107.01
C ARG A 270 0.05 -32.86 106.50
N ALA A 271 0.50 -34.10 106.45
CA ALA A 271 -0.31 -35.21 105.96
C ALA A 271 -0.03 -36.46 106.80
N SER A 272 -1.00 -37.35 106.86
CA SER A 272 -0.86 -38.69 107.45
C SER A 272 0.03 -39.62 106.60
N GLN A 273 0.28 -39.26 105.33
CA GLN A 273 1.09 -40.00 104.36
C GLN A 273 1.97 -39.08 103.50
N GLU A 274 2.89 -39.65 102.72
CA GLU A 274 3.81 -38.88 101.85
C GLU A 274 3.11 -38.33 100.60
N VAL A 275 2.92 -37.00 100.54
CA VAL A 275 2.28 -36.29 99.43
C VAL A 275 3.16 -36.37 98.17
N GLN A 276 2.65 -36.98 97.11
CA GLN A 276 3.29 -37.06 95.79
C GLN A 276 3.11 -35.76 94.99
N GLY A 277 2.00 -35.05 95.20
CA GLY A 277 1.70 -33.77 94.55
C GLY A 277 0.41 -33.15 95.05
N VAL A 278 0.15 -31.90 94.66
CA VAL A 278 -1.07 -31.16 95.02
C VAL A 278 -1.86 -30.86 93.74
N ARG A 279 -3.14 -31.24 93.71
CA ARG A 279 -4.07 -30.86 92.62
C ARG A 279 -4.99 -29.74 93.09
N VAL A 280 -5.21 -28.75 92.23
CA VAL A 280 -5.98 -27.54 92.52
C VAL A 280 -7.08 -27.40 91.47
N PRO A 281 -8.33 -27.84 91.74
CA PRO A 281 -9.46 -27.52 90.88
C PRO A 281 -9.95 -26.09 91.13
N VAL A 282 -10.18 -25.38 90.04
CA VAL A 282 -10.64 -23.99 90.03
C VAL A 282 -11.80 -23.83 89.04
N TRP A 283 -12.77 -22.98 89.38
CA TRP A 283 -13.92 -22.64 88.55
C TRP A 283 -14.49 -21.27 88.97
N THR A 284 -15.31 -20.65 88.10
CA THR A 284 -15.96 -19.37 88.40
C THR A 284 -17.31 -19.57 89.10
N GLY A 285 -17.72 -18.61 89.92
CA GLY A 285 -19.01 -18.62 90.61
C GLY A 285 -20.22 -18.36 89.70
N LYS A 286 -20.00 -18.15 88.40
CA LYS A 286 -20.99 -17.87 87.36
C LYS A 286 -21.07 -19.08 86.43
N GLY A 287 -22.27 -19.44 85.98
CA GLY A 287 -22.52 -20.73 85.31
C GLY A 287 -22.58 -21.91 86.29
N GLY A 288 -21.55 -22.10 87.11
CA GLY A 288 -21.58 -22.92 88.33
C GLY A 288 -20.34 -23.77 88.58
N GLN A 289 -20.05 -24.69 87.65
CA GLN A 289 -18.81 -25.50 87.53
C GLN A 289 -18.55 -25.88 86.06
N ASP A 290 -19.19 -25.17 85.11
CA ASP A 290 -19.11 -25.43 83.67
C ASP A 290 -17.78 -25.03 83.03
N ASP A 291 -16.98 -24.19 83.72
CA ASP A 291 -15.61 -23.82 83.37
C ASP A 291 -14.54 -24.58 84.19
N LEU A 292 -14.93 -25.57 85.00
CA LEU A 292 -14.05 -26.18 86.00
C LEU A 292 -12.82 -26.86 85.38
N ARG A 293 -11.63 -26.46 85.86
CA ARG A 293 -10.34 -27.01 85.44
C ARG A 293 -9.54 -27.52 86.64
N TRP A 294 -8.91 -28.68 86.47
CA TRP A 294 -7.96 -29.25 87.42
C TRP A 294 -6.53 -28.89 87.01
N TYR A 295 -5.83 -28.18 87.89
CA TYR A 295 -4.40 -27.89 87.75
C TYR A 295 -3.56 -28.82 88.64
N GLU A 296 -2.33 -29.10 88.24
CA GLU A 296 -1.27 -29.63 89.12
C GLU A 296 -0.48 -28.43 89.63
N ALA A 297 -0.18 -28.36 90.93
CA ALA A 297 0.67 -27.30 91.48
C ALA A 297 2.13 -27.73 91.56
N GLU A 298 3.04 -26.80 91.28
CA GLU A 298 4.48 -27.04 91.21
C GLU A 298 5.13 -26.88 92.60
N ARG A 299 5.89 -27.90 93.02
CA ARG A 299 6.54 -27.92 94.33
C ARG A 299 7.75 -26.99 94.34
N GLN A 300 7.68 -25.97 95.20
CA GLN A 300 8.72 -24.96 95.41
C GLN A 300 9.85 -25.47 96.31
N SER A 301 10.99 -24.76 96.30
CA SER A 301 12.19 -25.15 97.04
C SER A 301 12.06 -25.05 98.57
N ASP A 302 11.12 -24.25 99.07
CA ASP A 302 10.73 -24.17 100.49
C ASP A 302 9.76 -25.30 100.90
N GLY A 303 9.32 -26.14 99.95
CA GLY A 303 8.36 -27.22 100.15
C GLY A 303 6.89 -26.83 99.98
N ALA A 304 6.58 -25.56 99.68
CA ALA A 304 5.25 -25.13 99.28
C ALA A 304 4.86 -25.65 97.87
N TYR A 305 3.61 -25.45 97.48
CA TYR A 305 3.11 -25.74 96.13
C TYR A 305 2.44 -24.48 95.55
N HIS A 306 2.86 -24.07 94.34
CA HIS A 306 2.39 -22.87 93.65
C HIS A 306 1.70 -23.25 92.33
N ILE A 307 0.66 -22.51 91.95
CA ILE A 307 0.12 -22.52 90.59
C ILE A 307 -0.49 -21.15 90.25
N ARG A 308 -0.26 -20.66 89.02
CA ARG A 308 -0.92 -19.46 88.50
C ARG A 308 -2.16 -19.83 87.69
N ILE A 309 -3.26 -19.15 87.97
CA ILE A 309 -4.55 -19.29 87.29
C ILE A 309 -4.74 -18.11 86.34
N ASP A 310 -5.39 -18.36 85.20
CA ASP A 310 -5.54 -17.41 84.09
C ASP A 310 -6.98 -17.44 83.56
N ASN A 311 -7.69 -16.31 83.61
CA ASN A 311 -9.11 -16.26 83.26
C ASN A 311 -9.38 -16.57 81.78
N ARG A 312 -8.39 -16.50 80.89
CA ARG A 312 -8.55 -16.89 79.47
C ARG A 312 -8.88 -18.38 79.33
N LEU A 313 -8.53 -19.18 80.33
CA LEU A 313 -8.91 -20.59 80.45
C LEU A 313 -10.32 -20.76 81.05
N HIS A 314 -10.76 -19.79 81.84
CA HIS A 314 -12.06 -19.70 82.53
C HIS A 314 -13.00 -18.70 81.83
N HIS A 315 -13.13 -18.86 80.50
CA HIS A 315 -14.01 -18.07 79.62
C HIS A 315 -13.91 -16.53 79.74
N TYR A 316 -12.74 -16.00 80.14
CA TYR A 316 -12.46 -14.58 80.41
C TYR A 316 -13.29 -14.00 81.58
N GLU A 317 -13.84 -14.85 82.45
CA GLU A 317 -14.78 -14.39 83.47
C GLU A 317 -14.11 -13.72 84.67
N THR A 318 -14.89 -12.89 85.36
CA THR A 318 -14.48 -11.99 86.45
C THR A 318 -15.52 -12.01 87.56
N GLY A 319 -15.12 -11.66 88.78
CA GLY A 319 -15.87 -11.90 90.00
C GLY A 319 -15.35 -13.13 90.74
N SER A 320 -16.24 -13.86 91.42
CA SER A 320 -15.86 -14.94 92.34
C SER A 320 -15.24 -16.14 91.62
N TYR A 321 -14.08 -16.58 92.10
CA TYR A 321 -13.42 -17.84 91.77
C TYR A 321 -13.38 -18.74 93.01
N HIS A 322 -13.74 -20.00 92.82
CA HIS A 322 -13.65 -21.05 93.85
C HIS A 322 -12.38 -21.85 93.61
N VAL A 323 -11.54 -21.99 94.63
CA VAL A 323 -10.24 -22.66 94.54
C VAL A 323 -10.16 -23.70 95.66
N HIS A 324 -10.14 -24.98 95.30
CA HIS A 324 -9.95 -26.07 96.26
C HIS A 324 -8.55 -26.66 96.08
N TYR A 325 -8.05 -27.43 97.05
CA TYR A 325 -6.85 -28.23 96.85
C TYR A 325 -6.91 -29.61 97.51
N TYR A 326 -6.25 -30.56 96.86
CA TYR A 326 -6.23 -31.98 97.18
C TYR A 326 -4.79 -32.48 97.20
N TYR A 327 -4.42 -33.23 98.24
CA TYR A 327 -3.19 -34.03 98.21
C TYR A 327 -3.42 -35.27 97.35
N ARG A 328 -2.45 -35.63 96.51
CA ARG A 328 -2.34 -36.95 95.87
C ARG A 328 -1.23 -37.72 96.55
N TYR A 329 -1.52 -38.94 97.00
CA TYR A 329 -0.55 -39.83 97.63
C TYR A 329 0.05 -40.81 96.63
N LYS A 330 1.14 -41.50 97.02
CA LYS A 330 1.90 -42.41 96.12
C LYS A 330 1.10 -43.65 95.68
N ASP A 331 0.03 -44.01 96.39
CA ASP A 331 -0.91 -45.06 96.02
C ASP A 331 -1.95 -44.62 94.96
N GLY A 332 -1.97 -43.33 94.61
CA GLY A 332 -2.94 -42.72 93.70
C GLY A 332 -4.22 -42.22 94.37
N SER A 333 -4.38 -42.40 95.68
CA SER A 333 -5.51 -41.85 96.43
C SER A 333 -5.42 -40.31 96.52
N GLN A 334 -6.57 -39.67 96.74
CA GLN A 334 -6.67 -38.22 96.88
C GLN A 334 -7.48 -37.82 98.11
N GLU A 335 -6.94 -36.89 98.91
CA GLU A 335 -7.60 -36.32 100.08
C GLU A 335 -7.82 -34.81 99.85
N GLY A 336 -9.06 -34.34 100.07
CA GLY A 336 -9.42 -32.93 99.92
C GLY A 336 -9.16 -32.16 101.22
N ILE A 337 -8.24 -31.19 101.18
CA ILE A 337 -7.66 -30.61 102.41
C ILE A 337 -8.25 -29.24 102.74
N GLY A 338 -8.56 -28.43 101.72
CA GLY A 338 -9.08 -27.08 101.95
C GLY A 338 -9.62 -26.39 100.70
N THR A 339 -10.23 -25.23 100.95
CA THR A 339 -10.89 -24.38 99.95
C THR A 339 -10.70 -22.91 100.33
N ILE A 340 -10.63 -22.05 99.31
CA ILE A 340 -10.62 -20.59 99.41
C ILE A 340 -11.43 -20.01 98.25
N ARG A 341 -11.89 -18.76 98.41
CA ARG A 341 -12.47 -17.97 97.32
C ARG A 341 -11.65 -16.70 97.13
N THR A 342 -11.61 -16.22 95.89
CA THR A 342 -11.06 -14.92 95.54
C THR A 342 -12.00 -14.21 94.58
N GLU A 343 -12.02 -12.88 94.60
CA GLU A 343 -12.67 -12.08 93.56
C GLU A 343 -11.58 -11.62 92.57
N LEU A 344 -11.77 -11.90 91.28
CA LEU A 344 -10.94 -11.33 90.22
C LEU A 344 -11.66 -10.06 89.68
N PRO A 345 -11.12 -8.85 89.86
CA PRO A 345 -11.81 -7.63 89.46
C PRO A 345 -12.11 -7.57 87.95
N VAL A 346 -13.16 -6.81 87.59
CA VAL A 346 -13.45 -6.48 86.19
C VAL A 346 -12.36 -5.50 85.69
N PRO A 347 -11.65 -5.80 84.58
CA PRO A 347 -10.68 -4.88 83.99
C PRO A 347 -11.32 -3.52 83.70
N THR A 348 -10.76 -2.44 84.25
CA THR A 348 -11.45 -1.15 84.29
C THR A 348 -11.55 -0.44 82.94
N ARG A 349 -10.75 -0.85 81.93
CA ARG A 349 -10.88 -0.49 80.51
C ARG A 349 -10.36 -1.61 79.60
N PRO A 350 -10.93 -1.83 78.40
CA PRO A 350 -10.28 -2.62 77.35
C PRO A 350 -9.03 -1.91 76.83
N SER A 351 -8.12 -2.67 76.23
CA SER A 351 -6.85 -2.18 75.71
C SER A 351 -6.29 -3.06 74.59
N GLY A 352 -5.30 -2.54 73.88
CA GLY A 352 -4.54 -3.24 72.84
C GLY A 352 -3.36 -2.39 72.41
N LYS A 353 -2.41 -2.99 71.70
CA LYS A 353 -1.24 -2.32 71.16
C LYS A 353 -1.41 -2.14 69.65
N ILE A 354 -1.40 -0.90 69.17
CA ILE A 354 -1.39 -0.59 67.74
C ILE A 354 0.03 -0.23 67.28
N GLU A 355 0.44 -0.78 66.15
CA GLU A 355 1.70 -0.52 65.48
C GLU A 355 1.46 -0.21 64.00
N ILE A 356 2.38 0.55 63.40
CA ILE A 356 2.44 0.78 61.95
C ILE A 356 3.72 0.09 61.45
N GLN A 357 3.59 -0.68 60.38
CA GLN A 357 4.66 -1.49 59.80
C GLN A 357 4.66 -1.34 58.27
N HIS A 358 5.73 -1.82 57.61
CA HIS A 358 5.85 -1.87 56.14
C HIS A 358 5.51 -0.57 55.39
N ILE A 359 5.81 0.61 55.96
CA ILE A 359 5.64 1.90 55.27
C ILE A 359 6.51 1.89 54.01
N ASN A 360 5.88 2.03 52.83
CA ASN A 360 6.58 1.99 51.55
C ASN A 360 6.27 3.26 50.74
N GLU A 361 7.23 4.19 50.77
CA GLU A 361 7.26 5.44 50.00
C GLU A 361 7.04 5.25 48.48
N ASN A 362 7.35 4.06 47.94
CA ASN A 362 7.35 3.81 46.50
C ASN A 362 6.00 3.30 45.97
N ASP A 363 5.14 2.75 46.82
CA ASP A 363 3.78 2.30 46.44
C ASP A 363 2.65 3.06 47.18
N GLY A 364 3.00 3.96 48.12
CA GLY A 364 2.04 4.80 48.83
C GLY A 364 1.25 4.05 49.91
N THR A 365 1.82 2.98 50.46
CA THR A 365 1.11 2.10 51.42
C THR A 365 1.82 1.97 52.76
N PHE A 366 1.07 1.51 53.76
CA PHE A 366 1.57 1.05 55.06
C PHE A 366 0.63 0.00 55.66
N ASP A 367 1.15 -0.84 56.53
CA ASP A 367 0.37 -1.83 57.28
C ASP A 367 0.04 -1.31 58.69
N VAL A 368 -1.19 -1.54 59.14
CA VAL A 368 -1.64 -1.33 60.51
C VAL A 368 -1.80 -2.68 61.20
N LEU A 369 -1.23 -2.82 62.39
CA LEU A 369 -1.21 -4.07 63.14
C LEU A 369 -1.66 -3.84 64.58
N ILE A 370 -2.69 -4.56 65.02
CA ILE A 370 -3.24 -4.51 66.38
C ILE A 370 -2.95 -5.83 67.09
N ARG A 371 -2.23 -5.76 68.21
CA ARG A 371 -1.77 -6.87 69.07
C ARG A 371 -2.24 -6.66 70.52
N ASP A 372 -1.91 -7.60 71.41
CA ASP A 372 -2.11 -7.51 72.86
C ASP A 372 -3.56 -7.20 73.30
N ILE A 373 -4.53 -7.74 72.55
CA ILE A 373 -5.96 -7.44 72.66
C ILE A 373 -6.52 -7.94 74.00
N ARG A 374 -7.08 -7.01 74.78
CA ARG A 374 -7.73 -7.25 76.08
C ARG A 374 -9.07 -6.52 76.13
N ALA A 375 -10.13 -7.23 76.49
CA ALA A 375 -11.44 -6.64 76.73
C ALA A 375 -12.21 -7.48 77.76
N SER A 376 -13.22 -6.88 78.38
CA SER A 376 -14.16 -7.55 79.29
C SER A 376 -15.24 -8.37 78.57
N GLN A 377 -15.21 -8.38 77.23
CA GLN A 377 -16.10 -9.16 76.37
C GLN A 377 -15.34 -9.67 75.12
N GLU A 378 -15.90 -10.68 74.45
CA GLU A 378 -15.32 -11.28 73.25
C GLU A 378 -15.36 -10.32 72.04
N VAL A 379 -14.18 -9.90 71.57
CA VAL A 379 -14.03 -9.04 70.39
C VAL A 379 -14.33 -9.84 69.11
N GLN A 380 -15.39 -9.48 68.42
CA GLN A 380 -15.82 -10.09 67.15
C GLN A 380 -15.01 -9.59 65.94
N GLY A 381 -14.52 -8.36 65.99
CA GLY A 381 -13.70 -7.77 64.94
C GLY A 381 -13.07 -6.44 65.35
N VAL A 382 -12.11 -5.96 64.55
CA VAL A 382 -11.45 -4.67 64.74
C VAL A 382 -11.69 -3.79 63.52
N ARG A 383 -12.20 -2.58 63.74
CA ARG A 383 -12.43 -1.58 62.69
C ARG A 383 -11.41 -0.45 62.81
N VAL A 384 -10.83 -0.05 61.69
CA VAL A 384 -9.70 0.88 61.61
C VAL A 384 -10.08 2.04 60.70
N PRO A 385 -10.63 3.16 61.23
CA PRO A 385 -10.79 4.38 60.44
C PRO A 385 -9.46 5.09 60.26
N VAL A 386 -9.21 5.52 59.01
CA VAL A 386 -8.00 6.20 58.56
C VAL A 386 -8.37 7.41 57.71
N TRP A 387 -7.59 8.50 57.85
CA TRP A 387 -7.72 9.74 57.07
C TRP A 387 -6.39 10.50 57.05
N THR A 388 -6.22 11.46 56.14
CA THR A 388 -5.01 12.30 56.06
C THR A 388 -5.14 13.55 56.94
N GLY A 389 -4.01 14.12 57.35
CA GLY A 389 -3.96 15.41 58.04
C GLY A 389 -4.25 16.63 57.15
N LYS A 390 -4.52 16.42 55.86
CA LYS A 390 -4.77 17.45 54.83
C LYS A 390 -6.26 17.41 54.47
N GLY A 391 -6.88 18.59 54.31
CA GLY A 391 -8.34 18.71 54.19
C GLY A 391 -9.10 18.47 55.51
N GLY A 392 -8.81 17.38 56.22
CA GLY A 392 -9.06 17.20 57.66
C GLY A 392 -9.64 15.85 58.04
N GLN A 393 -10.75 15.46 57.40
CA GLN A 393 -11.40 14.13 57.44
C GLN A 393 -12.22 13.87 56.16
N ASP A 394 -11.98 14.64 55.09
CA ASP A 394 -12.71 14.56 53.82
C ASP A 394 -12.35 13.32 52.97
N ASP A 395 -11.24 12.66 53.27
CA ASP A 395 -10.81 11.39 52.70
C ASP A 395 -11.12 10.17 53.59
N LEU A 396 -11.82 10.35 54.72
CA LEU A 396 -11.91 9.35 55.79
C LEU A 396 -12.57 8.05 55.33
N ARG A 397 -11.87 6.92 55.57
CA ARG A 397 -12.35 5.57 55.27
C ARG A 397 -12.28 4.66 56.47
N TRP A 398 -13.32 3.85 56.64
CA TRP A 398 -13.38 2.78 57.65
C TRP A 398 -12.96 1.45 57.04
N TYR A 399 -11.84 0.91 57.49
CA TYR A 399 -11.40 -0.44 57.14
C TYR A 399 -11.85 -1.46 58.20
N GLU A 400 -11.94 -2.71 57.80
CA GLU A 400 -12.20 -3.88 58.65
C GLU A 400 -10.92 -4.72 58.63
N ALA A 401 -10.31 -4.96 59.79
CA ALA A 401 -9.01 -5.64 59.85
C ALA A 401 -9.15 -7.17 59.92
N GLU A 402 -8.20 -7.88 59.31
CA GLU A 402 -8.22 -9.34 59.19
C GLU A 402 -7.51 -10.00 60.38
N ARG A 403 -8.21 -10.92 61.06
CA ARG A 403 -7.70 -11.63 62.23
C ARG A 403 -6.67 -12.69 61.84
N GLN A 404 -5.46 -12.51 62.33
CA GLN A 404 -4.30 -13.38 62.10
C GLN A 404 -4.33 -14.62 63.00
N SER A 405 -3.51 -15.63 62.67
CA SER A 405 -3.44 -16.90 63.40
C SER A 405 -2.86 -16.80 64.81
N ASP A 406 -2.04 -15.78 65.08
CA ASP A 406 -1.55 -15.43 66.43
C ASP A 406 -2.57 -14.64 67.27
N GLY A 407 -3.73 -14.31 66.69
CA GLY A 407 -4.79 -13.51 67.32
C GLY A 407 -4.67 -12.00 67.13
N ALA A 408 -3.61 -11.50 66.46
CA ALA A 408 -3.51 -10.11 66.05
C ALA A 408 -4.54 -9.77 64.95
N TYR A 409 -4.69 -8.48 64.62
CA TYR A 409 -5.47 -8.01 63.49
C TYR A 409 -4.60 -7.13 62.59
N HIS A 410 -4.62 -7.38 61.27
CA HIS A 410 -3.81 -6.68 60.27
C HIS A 410 -4.71 -6.01 59.23
N ILE A 411 -4.30 -4.84 58.72
CA ILE A 411 -4.87 -4.25 57.51
C ILE A 411 -3.82 -3.41 56.78
N ARG A 412 -3.77 -3.50 55.44
CA ARG A 412 -2.94 -2.63 54.60
C ARG A 412 -3.74 -1.43 54.11
N ILE A 413 -3.16 -0.24 54.27
CA ILE A 413 -3.71 1.04 53.82
C ILE A 413 -3.00 1.49 52.53
N ASP A 414 -3.72 2.14 51.64
CA ASP A 414 -3.26 2.49 50.29
C ASP A 414 -3.67 3.93 49.94
N ASN A 415 -2.70 4.82 49.67
CA ASN A 415 -2.99 6.23 49.48
C ASN A 415 -3.80 6.54 48.21
N ARG A 416 -3.92 5.61 47.26
CA ARG A 416 -4.80 5.77 46.08
C ARG A 416 -6.28 5.83 46.49
N LEU A 417 -6.61 5.32 47.67
CA LEU A 417 -7.93 5.46 48.30
C LEU A 417 -8.07 6.80 49.05
N HIS A 418 -6.94 7.37 49.49
CA HIS A 418 -6.81 8.63 50.26
C HIS A 418 -6.23 9.75 49.38
N HIS A 419 -6.86 9.98 48.22
CA HIS A 419 -6.55 11.06 47.26
C HIS A 419 -5.08 11.18 46.80
N TYR A 420 -4.29 10.09 46.85
CA TYR A 420 -2.85 10.04 46.57
C TYR A 420 -1.99 10.88 47.53
N GLU A 421 -2.53 11.21 48.71
CA GLU A 421 -1.88 12.12 49.64
C GLU A 421 -0.71 11.48 50.42
N THR A 422 0.10 12.34 51.02
CA THR A 422 1.37 12.02 51.69
C THR A 422 1.58 12.99 52.86
N GLY A 423 2.49 12.65 53.77
CA GLY A 423 2.58 13.26 55.10
C GLY A 423 1.71 12.51 56.12
N SER A 424 1.14 13.25 57.07
CA SER A 424 0.52 12.68 58.26
C SER A 424 -0.79 11.95 57.97
N TYR A 425 -0.86 10.68 58.37
CA TYR A 425 -2.05 9.85 58.43
C TYR A 425 -2.46 9.63 59.88
N HIS A 426 -3.75 9.79 60.16
CA HIS A 426 -4.37 9.48 61.45
C HIS A 426 -5.00 8.09 61.36
N VAL A 427 -4.63 7.20 62.28
CA VAL A 427 -5.10 5.82 62.31
C VAL A 427 -5.68 5.53 63.69
N HIS A 428 -7.00 5.34 63.76
CA HIS A 428 -7.68 4.96 65.00
C HIS A 428 -8.10 3.48 64.92
N TYR A 429 -8.39 2.84 66.05
CA TYR A 429 -9.00 1.51 66.02
C TYR A 429 -10.07 1.30 67.10
N TYR A 430 -11.07 0.51 66.74
CA TYR A 430 -12.27 0.23 67.51
C TYR A 430 -12.50 -1.27 67.57
N TYR A 431 -12.80 -1.81 68.76
CA TYR A 431 -13.36 -3.15 68.87
C TYR A 431 -14.84 -3.14 68.48
N ARG A 432 -15.31 -4.22 67.86
CA ARG A 432 -16.73 -4.55 67.71
C ARG A 432 -17.02 -5.82 68.49
N TYR A 433 -18.03 -5.79 69.35
CA TYR A 433 -18.46 -6.94 70.14
C TYR A 433 -19.64 -7.68 69.48
N LYS A 434 -20.02 -8.84 70.01
CA LYS A 434 -21.06 -9.72 69.42
C LYS A 434 -22.47 -9.11 69.39
N ASP A 435 -22.76 -8.12 70.23
CA ASP A 435 -24.02 -7.37 70.25
C ASP A 435 -24.07 -6.26 69.18
N GLY A 436 -22.97 -6.03 68.44
CA GLY A 436 -22.82 -4.97 67.45
C GLY A 436 -22.36 -3.63 68.03
N SER A 437 -22.16 -3.52 69.35
CA SER A 437 -21.59 -2.32 69.96
C SER A 437 -20.12 -2.12 69.54
N GLN A 438 -19.69 -0.86 69.55
CA GLN A 438 -18.33 -0.47 69.16
C GLN A 438 -17.69 0.43 70.22
N GLU A 439 -16.42 0.18 70.52
CA GLU A 439 -15.66 0.89 71.55
C GLU A 439 -14.30 1.32 71.00
N GLY A 440 -13.95 2.60 71.18
CA GLY A 440 -12.71 3.17 70.66
C GLY A 440 -11.54 2.96 71.63
N ILE A 441 -10.52 2.24 71.19
CA ILE A 441 -9.48 1.70 72.09
C ILE A 441 -8.18 2.52 72.01
N GLY A 442 -7.82 3.00 70.83
CA GLY A 442 -6.59 3.76 70.65
C GLY A 442 -6.44 4.45 69.30
N THR A 443 -5.35 5.22 69.19
CA THR A 443 -4.98 6.03 68.03
C THR A 443 -3.46 6.06 67.87
N ILE A 444 -3.00 6.13 66.63
CA ILE A 444 -1.60 6.36 66.25
C ILE A 444 -1.56 7.29 65.03
N ARG A 445 -0.43 7.95 64.81
CA ARG A 445 -0.14 8.68 63.58
C ARG A 445 1.07 8.07 62.90
N THR A 446 1.10 8.14 61.57
CA THR A 446 2.26 7.81 60.76
C THR A 446 2.47 8.87 59.69
N GLU A 447 3.71 9.11 59.31
CA GLU A 447 4.02 9.93 58.14
C GLU A 447 4.27 8.99 56.96
N LEU A 448 3.46 9.10 55.90
CA LEU A 448 3.74 8.43 54.63
C LEU A 448 4.66 9.36 53.81
N PRO A 449 5.92 8.99 53.51
CA PRO A 449 6.84 9.89 52.83
C PRO A 449 6.33 10.35 51.46
N VAL A 450 6.67 11.57 51.06
CA VAL A 450 6.49 12.02 49.68
C VAL A 450 7.41 11.18 48.78
N PRO A 451 6.91 10.49 47.74
CA PRO A 451 7.76 9.78 46.77
C PRO A 451 8.86 10.70 46.25
N THR A 452 10.12 10.30 46.38
CA THR A 452 11.26 11.19 46.12
C THR A 452 11.33 11.68 44.67
N ARG A 453 10.71 10.94 43.73
CA ARG A 453 10.30 11.36 42.37
C ARG A 453 9.03 10.59 41.95
N PRO A 454 8.16 11.16 41.08
CA PRO A 454 7.18 10.36 40.36
C PRO A 454 7.87 9.39 39.40
N SER A 455 7.19 8.31 39.04
CA SER A 455 7.73 7.25 38.18
C SER A 455 6.64 6.47 37.44
N GLY A 456 7.05 5.77 36.39
CA GLY A 456 6.24 4.80 35.66
C GLY A 456 7.14 3.98 34.74
N LYS A 457 6.54 3.10 33.95
CA LYS A 457 7.24 2.36 32.88
C LYS A 457 6.65 2.73 31.53
N ILE A 458 7.51 2.99 30.56
CA ILE A 458 7.16 3.19 29.16
C ILE A 458 7.68 2.01 28.33
N GLU A 459 6.83 1.50 27.45
CA GLU A 459 7.11 0.38 26.55
C GLU A 459 6.66 0.75 25.13
N ILE A 460 7.34 0.18 24.14
CA ILE A 460 6.98 0.30 22.73
C ILE A 460 6.49 -1.07 22.24
N GLN A 461 5.35 -1.07 21.56
CA GLN A 461 4.63 -2.28 21.14
C GLN A 461 4.14 -2.12 19.69
N HIS A 462 3.68 -3.21 19.08
CA HIS A 462 3.03 -3.23 17.75
C HIS A 462 3.76 -2.45 16.63
N ILE A 463 5.10 -2.48 16.61
CA ILE A 463 5.90 -1.89 15.52
C ILE A 463 5.55 -2.60 14.21
N ASN A 464 5.10 -1.83 13.22
CA ASN A 464 4.74 -2.30 11.88
C ASN A 464 5.47 -1.45 10.85
N GLU A 465 6.53 -2.02 10.27
CA GLU A 465 7.36 -1.42 9.23
C GLU A 465 6.55 -0.98 7.99
N ASN A 466 5.56 -1.78 7.58
CA ASN A 466 4.86 -1.62 6.30
C ASN A 466 3.77 -0.54 6.37
N ASP A 467 3.21 -0.31 7.56
CA ASP A 467 2.28 0.80 7.83
C ASP A 467 2.99 2.06 8.34
N GLY A 468 4.26 1.96 8.76
CA GLY A 468 5.03 3.07 9.33
C GLY A 468 4.58 3.47 10.73
N THR A 469 4.18 2.53 11.57
CA THR A 469 3.51 2.81 12.87
C THR A 469 4.05 2.00 14.02
N PHE A 470 3.94 2.53 15.24
CA PHE A 470 4.16 1.79 16.48
C PHE A 470 3.23 2.31 17.59
N ASP A 471 3.02 1.50 18.62
CA ASP A 471 2.23 1.85 19.79
C ASP A 471 3.15 2.16 20.99
N VAL A 472 2.77 3.11 21.83
CA VAL A 472 3.42 3.46 23.09
C VAL A 472 2.47 3.10 24.24
N LEU A 473 2.93 2.29 25.19
CA LEU A 473 2.19 1.94 26.39
C LEU A 473 2.91 2.49 27.63
N ILE A 474 2.17 3.12 28.54
CA ILE A 474 2.70 3.71 29.76
C ILE A 474 1.90 3.18 30.96
N ARG A 475 2.61 2.55 31.89
CA ARG A 475 2.05 1.77 33.00
C ARG A 475 2.80 1.98 34.31
N ASP A 476 2.38 1.28 35.35
CA ASP A 476 2.94 1.35 36.71
C ASP A 476 3.00 2.79 37.27
N ILE A 477 2.01 3.62 36.91
CA ILE A 477 1.92 5.07 37.18
C ILE A 477 1.99 5.39 38.68
N ARG A 478 2.96 6.21 39.10
CA ARG A 478 3.18 6.65 40.48
C ARG A 478 3.51 8.14 40.51
N ALA A 479 2.79 8.91 41.32
CA ALA A 479 3.07 10.33 41.55
C ALA A 479 2.60 10.77 42.95
N SER A 480 3.15 11.88 43.44
CA SER A 480 2.74 12.56 44.69
C SER A 480 1.48 13.42 44.54
N GLN A 481 0.88 13.46 43.35
CA GLN A 481 -0.34 14.19 43.01
C GLN A 481 -1.16 13.41 41.97
N GLU A 482 -2.45 13.71 41.87
CA GLU A 482 -3.36 13.08 40.90
C GLU A 482 -3.02 13.47 39.45
N VAL A 483 -2.56 12.49 38.67
CA VAL A 483 -2.27 12.65 37.23
C VAL A 483 -3.58 12.81 36.45
N GLN A 484 -3.80 14.00 35.89
CA GLN A 484 -4.97 14.31 35.05
C GLN A 484 -4.84 13.68 33.65
N GLY A 485 -3.61 13.56 33.13
CA GLY A 485 -3.33 12.94 31.83
C GLY A 485 -1.84 12.78 31.58
N VAL A 486 -1.49 12.05 30.51
CA VAL A 486 -0.10 11.81 30.10
C VAL A 486 0.12 12.39 28.71
N ARG A 487 1.15 13.21 28.55
CA ARG A 487 1.55 13.79 27.26
C ARG A 487 2.87 13.16 26.79
N VAL A 488 2.93 12.81 25.51
CA VAL A 488 3.98 11.99 24.91
C VAL A 488 4.57 12.75 23.71
N PRO A 489 5.62 13.57 23.89
CA PRO A 489 6.34 14.14 22.76
C PRO A 489 7.22 13.09 22.07
N VAL A 490 7.10 13.06 20.75
CA VAL A 490 7.80 12.15 19.84
C VAL A 490 8.46 12.94 18.71
N TRP A 491 9.65 12.53 18.28
CA TRP A 491 10.40 13.10 17.16
C TRP A 491 11.40 12.06 16.62
N THR A 492 11.92 12.26 15.40
CA THR A 492 12.96 11.36 14.83
C THR A 492 14.37 11.90 15.06
N SER A 493 15.38 11.02 15.01
CA SER A 493 16.79 11.42 15.11
C SER A 493 17.31 12.15 13.86
N LYS A 494 16.52 12.19 12.78
CA LYS A 494 16.83 12.88 11.53
C LYS A 494 16.25 14.29 11.59
N GLY A 495 17.02 15.30 11.15
CA GLY A 495 16.67 16.72 11.29
C GLY A 495 16.79 17.27 12.73
N GLY A 496 16.34 16.49 13.73
CA GLY A 496 16.77 16.60 15.13
C GLY A 496 15.61 16.74 16.12
N GLN A 497 14.75 17.74 15.92
CA GLN A 497 13.45 17.95 16.59
C GLN A 497 12.48 18.75 15.68
N ASP A 498 12.75 18.85 14.38
CA ASP A 498 11.94 19.62 13.41
C ASP A 498 10.59 18.95 13.08
N ASP A 499 10.49 17.65 13.32
CA ASP A 499 9.25 16.87 13.21
C ASP A 499 8.48 16.73 14.54
N LEU A 500 8.97 17.35 15.63
CA LEU A 500 8.52 17.05 16.99
C LEU A 500 7.03 17.32 17.20
N ARG A 501 6.32 16.29 17.69
CA ARG A 501 4.88 16.33 17.97
C ARG A 501 4.54 15.83 19.36
N TRP A 502 3.72 16.61 20.06
CA TRP A 502 3.18 16.27 21.37
C TRP A 502 1.84 15.55 21.19
N TYR A 503 1.81 14.28 21.57
CA TYR A 503 0.58 13.51 21.67
C TYR A 503 0.02 13.59 23.10
N GLU A 504 -1.27 13.29 23.25
CA GLU A 504 -1.93 13.07 24.54
C GLU A 504 -2.45 11.64 24.54
N ALA A 505 -2.04 10.85 25.53
CA ALA A 505 -2.30 9.41 25.56
C ALA A 505 -3.67 9.12 26.19
N GLU A 506 -4.36 8.13 25.63
CA GLU A 506 -5.70 7.72 26.07
C GLU A 506 -5.58 6.78 27.27
N ARG A 507 -6.33 7.08 28.34
CA ARG A 507 -6.32 6.26 29.57
C ARG A 507 -7.21 5.04 29.40
N GLN A 508 -6.63 3.84 29.56
CA GLN A 508 -7.33 2.58 29.49
C GLN A 508 -8.02 2.22 30.82
N SER A 509 -8.93 1.24 30.78
CA SER A 509 -9.76 0.83 31.92
C SER A 509 -8.99 0.14 33.05
N ASP A 510 -7.79 -0.40 32.77
CA ASP A 510 -6.86 -0.93 33.76
C ASP A 510 -6.00 0.16 34.43
N GLY A 511 -6.10 1.41 33.96
CA GLY A 511 -5.35 2.55 34.46
C GLY A 511 -4.04 2.86 33.71
N THR A 512 -3.67 2.07 32.69
CA THR A 512 -2.56 2.39 31.79
C THR A 512 -2.92 3.53 30.82
N TYR A 513 -1.93 4.04 30.10
CA TYR A 513 -2.10 5.04 29.04
C TYR A 513 -1.49 4.52 27.73
N HIS A 514 -2.23 4.65 26.62
CA HIS A 514 -1.82 4.17 25.30
C HIS A 514 -1.89 5.30 24.26
N ILE A 515 -0.96 5.28 23.30
CA ILE A 515 -1.06 6.10 22.08
C ILE A 515 -0.39 5.39 20.91
N ARG A 516 -0.98 5.51 19.72
CA ARG A 516 -0.42 5.00 18.46
C ARG A 516 0.25 6.12 17.67
N ILE A 517 1.52 5.93 17.33
CA ILE A 517 2.34 6.83 16.52
C ILE A 517 2.34 6.36 15.06
N ASP A 518 2.41 7.32 14.14
CA ASP A 518 2.25 7.13 12.70
C ASP A 518 3.25 8.03 11.95
N ASN A 519 4.19 7.43 11.22
CA ASN A 519 5.31 8.18 10.62
C ASN A 519 4.89 9.16 9.53
N ARG A 520 3.66 9.08 9.02
CA ARG A 520 3.09 10.09 8.12
C ARG A 520 2.90 11.43 8.82
N LEU A 521 2.90 11.43 10.16
CA LEU A 521 2.96 12.62 11.02
C LEU A 521 4.40 13.02 11.38
N HIS A 522 5.41 12.21 11.05
CA HIS A 522 6.84 12.42 11.30
C HIS A 522 7.61 12.36 9.98
N HIS A 523 7.20 13.23 9.04
CA HIS A 523 7.79 13.43 7.70
C HIS A 523 8.00 12.16 6.82
N TYR A 524 7.32 11.04 7.11
CA TYR A 524 7.53 9.71 6.50
C TYR A 524 8.92 9.13 6.78
N GLU A 525 9.48 9.45 7.96
CA GLU A 525 10.82 9.03 8.36
C GLU A 525 10.82 7.67 9.08
N THR A 526 12.00 7.06 9.13
CA THR A 526 12.27 5.69 9.62
C THR A 526 13.64 5.66 10.29
N GLY A 527 13.93 4.61 11.06
CA GLY A 527 15.03 4.56 12.01
C GLY A 527 14.63 5.10 13.39
N SER A 528 15.57 5.75 14.07
CA SER A 528 15.50 5.98 15.52
C SER A 528 14.55 7.12 15.93
N TYR A 529 13.42 6.76 16.53
CA TYR A 529 12.47 7.66 17.18
C TYR A 529 12.83 7.87 18.66
N HIS A 530 12.76 9.12 19.12
CA HIS A 530 12.76 9.49 20.53
C HIS A 530 11.32 9.59 21.03
N VAL A 531 11.01 8.93 22.15
CA VAL A 531 9.70 8.96 22.78
C VAL A 531 9.87 9.31 24.26
N HIS A 532 9.43 10.50 24.65
CA HIS A 532 9.43 10.93 26.05
C HIS A 532 8.00 10.92 26.59
N TYR A 533 7.82 10.92 27.91
CA TYR A 533 6.50 11.14 28.50
C TYR A 533 6.52 12.01 29.77
N TYR A 534 5.43 12.76 29.91
CA TYR A 534 5.21 13.76 30.94
C TYR A 534 3.84 13.53 31.59
N TYR A 535 3.78 13.61 32.91
CA TYR A 535 2.50 13.74 33.61
C TYR A 535 2.00 15.19 33.49
N ARG A 536 0.68 15.37 33.42
CA ARG A 536 -0.01 16.65 33.61
C ARG A 536 -0.90 16.52 34.84
N TYR A 537 -0.74 17.43 35.78
CA TYR A 537 -1.52 17.45 37.02
C TYR A 537 -2.74 18.40 36.89
N LYS A 538 -3.66 18.37 37.86
CA LYS A 538 -4.92 19.15 37.82
C LYS A 538 -4.72 20.67 37.86
N ASP A 539 -3.59 21.15 38.37
CA ASP A 539 -3.20 22.57 38.37
C ASP A 539 -2.64 23.04 37.02
N GLY A 540 -2.47 22.14 36.05
CA GLY A 540 -1.87 22.40 34.74
C GLY A 540 -0.35 22.27 34.70
N SER A 541 0.31 21.98 35.83
CA SER A 541 1.75 21.72 35.86
C SER A 541 2.11 20.42 35.13
N GLN A 542 3.34 20.35 34.64
CA GLN A 542 3.86 19.23 33.85
C GLN A 542 5.23 18.78 34.37
N GLU A 543 5.41 17.47 34.51
CA GLU A 543 6.65 16.87 35.02
C GLU A 543 7.10 15.73 34.09
N GLY A 544 8.39 15.73 33.72
CA GLY A 544 8.97 14.77 32.79
C GLY A 544 9.47 13.52 33.51
N ILE A 545 8.91 12.36 33.16
CA ILE A 545 9.03 11.14 33.97
C ILE A 545 10.04 10.14 33.38
N GLY A 546 10.08 10.03 32.05
CA GLY A 546 10.96 9.08 31.38
C GLY A 546 11.05 9.25 29.87
N THR A 547 11.96 8.47 29.28
CA THR A 547 12.29 8.46 27.85
C THR A 547 12.65 7.05 27.41
N ILE A 548 12.34 6.73 26.16
CA ILE A 548 12.73 5.51 25.46
C ILE A 548 13.05 5.87 23.99
N ARG A 549 13.81 5.01 23.32
CA ARG A 549 14.00 5.06 21.86
C ARG A 549 13.47 3.79 21.22
N THR A 550 13.05 3.89 19.97
CA THR A 550 12.66 2.75 19.15
C THR A 550 13.11 2.94 17.71
N GLU A 551 13.52 1.86 17.06
CA GLU A 551 13.77 1.85 15.62
C GLU A 551 12.47 1.49 14.89
N LEU A 552 11.96 2.38 14.04
CA LEU A 552 10.95 2.03 13.05
C LEU A 552 11.68 1.49 11.81
N PRO A 553 11.60 0.19 11.47
CA PRO A 553 12.48 -0.40 10.45
C PRO A 553 12.33 0.23 9.07
N LEU A 554 13.37 0.08 8.24
CA LEU A 554 13.24 0.38 6.82
C LEU A 554 12.21 -0.58 6.19
N PRO A 555 11.13 -0.09 5.56
CA PRO A 555 10.00 -0.94 5.19
C PRO A 555 10.30 -1.82 3.99
N THR A 556 9.95 -3.11 4.07
CA THR A 556 10.21 -4.04 2.98
C THR A 556 9.29 -3.79 1.77
N LYS A 557 7.96 -3.60 1.96
CA LYS A 557 7.01 -3.34 0.85
C LYS A 557 5.81 -2.46 1.27
N PRO A 558 5.33 -1.54 0.42
CA PRO A 558 4.09 -0.80 0.69
C PRO A 558 2.88 -1.72 0.50
N SER A 559 1.84 -1.55 1.33
CA SER A 559 0.68 -2.45 1.37
C SER A 559 -0.55 -1.85 0.68
N GLY A 560 -1.40 -2.68 0.07
CA GLY A 560 -2.60 -2.22 -0.64
C GLY A 560 -3.33 -3.35 -1.36
N LYS A 561 -4.60 -3.13 -1.67
CA LYS A 561 -5.47 -4.10 -2.36
C LYS A 561 -5.56 -3.76 -3.85
N ILE A 562 -5.24 -4.71 -4.72
CA ILE A 562 -5.33 -4.58 -6.18
C ILE A 562 -6.57 -5.31 -6.72
N GLU A 563 -7.40 -4.61 -7.49
CA GLU A 563 -8.67 -5.09 -8.04
C GLU A 563 -8.83 -4.75 -9.52
N ILE A 564 -9.63 -5.55 -10.24
CA ILE A 564 -9.93 -5.37 -11.66
C ILE A 564 -11.41 -5.05 -11.82
N HIS A 565 -11.72 -3.93 -12.47
CA HIS A 565 -13.07 -3.40 -12.66
C HIS A 565 -13.40 -3.18 -14.15
N ASN A 566 -14.66 -2.87 -14.43
CA ASN A 566 -15.13 -2.34 -15.72
C ASN A 566 -14.72 -3.15 -16.97
N GLN A 567 -14.61 -4.48 -16.84
CA GLN A 567 -14.26 -5.40 -17.93
C GLN A 567 -15.30 -5.36 -19.06
N ASN A 568 -15.04 -4.58 -20.10
CA ASN A 568 -15.93 -4.39 -21.22
C ASN A 568 -15.69 -5.47 -22.29
N ARG A 569 -16.61 -6.44 -22.42
CA ARG A 569 -16.48 -7.53 -23.41
C ARG A 569 -16.68 -7.12 -24.88
N ALA A 570 -17.06 -5.87 -25.16
CA ALA A 570 -17.13 -5.36 -26.54
C ALA A 570 -15.72 -5.15 -27.11
N ASN A 571 -14.87 -4.38 -26.40
CA ASN A 571 -13.53 -3.97 -26.82
C ASN A 571 -12.38 -4.53 -25.96
N GLY A 572 -12.71 -5.29 -24.91
CA GLY A 572 -11.80 -5.90 -23.95
C GLY A 572 -11.22 -4.97 -22.86
N ARG A 573 -11.57 -3.67 -22.87
CA ARG A 573 -11.03 -2.66 -21.93
C ARG A 573 -11.34 -3.02 -20.49
N PHE A 574 -10.38 -2.83 -19.58
CA PHE A 574 -10.58 -3.05 -18.14
C PHE A 574 -9.82 -2.01 -17.32
N ASP A 575 -10.31 -1.75 -16.10
CA ASP A 575 -9.68 -0.82 -15.17
C ASP A 575 -8.95 -1.58 -14.07
N VAL A 576 -7.78 -1.10 -13.66
CA VAL A 576 -7.04 -1.57 -12.49
C VAL A 576 -7.21 -0.54 -11.37
N LEU A 577 -7.55 -1.00 -10.17
CA LEU A 577 -7.77 -0.18 -8.98
C LEU A 577 -6.82 -0.62 -7.86
N ILE A 578 -6.10 0.32 -7.25
CA ILE A 578 -5.33 0.13 -6.02
C ILE A 578 -6.05 0.89 -4.90
N SER A 579 -6.58 0.16 -3.92
CA SER A 579 -7.32 0.68 -2.77
C SER A 579 -6.62 0.31 -1.45
N ASN A 580 -7.03 0.96 -0.35
CA ASN A 580 -6.47 0.75 1.01
C ASN A 580 -4.93 0.87 1.08
N LEU A 581 -4.35 1.73 0.24
CA LEU A 581 -2.91 1.91 0.11
C LEU A 581 -2.31 2.52 1.37
N ARG A 582 -1.39 1.80 2.01
CA ARG A 582 -0.50 2.33 3.05
C ARG A 582 0.91 2.33 2.50
N SER A 583 1.58 3.47 2.67
CA SER A 583 2.93 3.70 2.17
C SER A 583 3.73 4.38 3.27
N PRO A 584 4.76 3.72 3.81
CA PRO A 584 5.56 4.23 4.92
C PRO A 584 6.60 5.25 4.45
N GLN A 585 6.88 5.32 3.14
CA GLN A 585 7.57 6.43 2.49
C GLN A 585 6.62 7.26 1.63
N LYS A 586 7.02 8.49 1.28
CA LYS A 586 6.25 9.41 0.43
C LYS A 586 6.23 8.95 -1.04
N ILE A 587 5.05 8.60 -1.53
CA ILE A 587 4.82 8.18 -2.93
C ILE A 587 5.02 9.37 -3.89
N GLN A 588 5.80 9.16 -4.96
CA GLN A 588 5.78 10.01 -6.15
C GLN A 588 4.66 9.57 -7.10
N ARG A 589 4.59 8.27 -7.44
CA ARG A 589 3.64 7.70 -8.39
C ARG A 589 3.45 6.19 -8.22
N ILE A 590 2.40 5.65 -8.83
CA ILE A 590 2.13 4.20 -8.90
C ILE A 590 2.20 3.75 -10.35
N LEU A 591 2.93 2.68 -10.59
CA LEU A 591 3.24 2.14 -11.90
C LEU A 591 2.73 0.69 -12.00
N ILE A 592 1.91 0.43 -13.00
CA ILE A 592 1.16 -0.81 -13.19
C ILE A 592 1.63 -1.44 -14.50
N PRO A 593 2.63 -2.34 -14.49
CA PRO A 593 3.00 -3.10 -15.67
C PRO A 593 1.98 -4.20 -15.96
N VAL A 594 1.59 -4.28 -17.24
CA VAL A 594 0.61 -5.21 -17.77
C VAL A 594 1.17 -5.89 -19.02
N TRP A 595 0.84 -7.18 -19.19
CA TRP A 595 1.18 -7.96 -20.38
C TRP A 595 0.18 -9.10 -20.59
N SER A 596 0.04 -9.60 -21.81
CA SER A 596 -0.77 -10.77 -22.13
C SER A 596 0.07 -12.05 -22.12
N ALA A 597 -0.47 -13.15 -21.61
CA ALA A 597 0.25 -14.41 -21.48
C ALA A 597 0.49 -15.13 -22.83
N LYS A 598 -0.12 -14.65 -23.91
CA LYS A 598 -0.19 -15.34 -25.21
C LYS A 598 1.17 -15.59 -25.87
N LYS A 599 2.17 -14.77 -25.55
CA LYS A 599 3.55 -14.85 -26.07
C LYS A 599 4.60 -14.49 -24.99
N GLY A 600 4.29 -14.77 -23.72
CA GLY A 600 5.20 -14.52 -22.60
C GLY A 600 5.11 -13.09 -22.07
N ARG A 601 5.90 -12.15 -22.59
CA ARG A 601 5.98 -10.72 -22.17
C ARG A 601 6.32 -9.75 -23.32
N ASP A 602 6.09 -10.13 -24.58
CA ASP A 602 6.45 -9.30 -25.75
C ASP A 602 5.65 -7.99 -25.84
N ASP A 603 4.48 -7.92 -25.20
CA ASP A 603 3.59 -6.77 -25.14
C ASP A 603 3.63 -5.99 -23.80
N LEU A 604 4.64 -6.23 -22.97
CA LEU A 604 4.80 -5.58 -21.66
C LEU A 604 4.75 -4.05 -21.75
N ARG A 605 3.79 -3.44 -21.05
CA ARG A 605 3.66 -1.98 -20.96
C ARG A 605 3.43 -1.53 -19.53
N TRP A 606 4.14 -0.46 -19.15
CA TRP A 606 3.99 0.22 -17.87
C TRP A 606 2.96 1.34 -17.99
N TYR A 607 1.96 1.35 -17.11
CA TYR A 607 0.92 2.36 -17.03
C TYR A 607 1.04 3.15 -15.72
N GLU A 608 1.01 4.48 -15.76
CA GLU A 608 0.99 5.30 -14.55
C GLU A 608 -0.45 5.50 -14.08
N ALA A 609 -0.71 5.24 -12.80
CA ALA A 609 -2.05 5.26 -12.21
C ALA A 609 -2.38 6.61 -11.58
N THR A 610 -3.55 7.15 -11.90
CA THR A 610 -4.01 8.46 -11.42
C THR A 610 -4.65 8.35 -10.04
N LYS A 611 -4.23 9.21 -9.11
CA LYS A 611 -4.84 9.32 -7.77
C LYS A 611 -6.25 9.90 -7.85
N LYS A 612 -7.20 9.26 -7.16
CA LYS A 612 -8.60 9.71 -7.02
C LYS A 612 -8.82 10.53 -5.74
N LYS A 613 -10.00 11.16 -5.64
CA LYS A 613 -10.44 11.94 -4.47
C LYS A 613 -10.55 11.12 -3.18
N ASP A 614 -10.82 9.81 -3.28
CA ASP A 614 -10.89 8.87 -2.17
C ASP A 614 -9.51 8.34 -1.70
N GLY A 615 -8.42 8.78 -2.35
CA GLY A 615 -7.06 8.32 -2.06
C GLY A 615 -6.64 7.04 -2.78
N SER A 616 -7.57 6.31 -3.43
CA SER A 616 -7.24 5.19 -4.32
C SER A 616 -6.53 5.66 -5.58
N TYR A 617 -5.88 4.74 -6.29
CA TYR A 617 -5.25 5.00 -7.59
C TYR A 617 -5.85 4.08 -8.65
N ALA A 618 -6.07 4.58 -9.87
CA ALA A 618 -6.57 3.74 -10.95
C ALA A 618 -5.96 4.08 -12.31
N VAL A 619 -5.92 3.09 -13.19
CA VAL A 619 -5.62 3.25 -14.60
C VAL A 619 -6.53 2.35 -15.44
N SER A 620 -6.72 2.70 -16.71
CA SER A 620 -7.51 1.91 -17.64
C SER A 620 -6.64 1.33 -18.75
N ILE A 621 -6.75 0.02 -18.95
CA ILE A 621 -5.96 -0.74 -19.92
C ILE A 621 -6.78 -0.93 -21.19
N ASP A 622 -6.26 -0.40 -22.30
CA ASP A 622 -6.76 -0.67 -23.64
C ASP A 622 -6.02 -1.90 -24.22
N PRO A 623 -6.70 -3.03 -24.50
CA PRO A 623 -6.09 -4.20 -25.12
C PRO A 623 -5.47 -3.90 -26.48
N GLY A 624 -5.83 -2.81 -27.14
CA GLY A 624 -5.15 -2.36 -28.35
C GLY A 624 -3.65 -2.21 -28.14
N ASN A 625 -3.22 -1.65 -27.02
CA ASN A 625 -1.81 -1.54 -26.65
C ASN A 625 -1.12 -2.91 -26.52
N HIS A 626 -1.90 -3.95 -26.25
CA HIS A 626 -1.55 -5.38 -26.13
C HIS A 626 -1.97 -6.18 -27.39
N GLY A 627 -1.92 -5.54 -28.56
CA GLY A 627 -2.21 -6.17 -29.86
C GLY A 627 -3.68 -6.56 -30.12
N TYR A 628 -4.58 -6.30 -29.17
CA TYR A 628 -5.90 -6.94 -29.00
C TYR A 628 -5.83 -8.45 -28.72
N ASP A 629 -4.72 -8.93 -28.15
CA ASP A 629 -4.59 -10.34 -27.79
C ASP A 629 -5.59 -10.71 -26.69
N GLN A 630 -6.19 -11.89 -26.82
CA GLN A 630 -7.26 -12.39 -25.94
C GLN A 630 -6.76 -13.55 -25.07
N GLY A 631 -7.35 -13.72 -23.89
CA GLY A 631 -6.92 -14.71 -22.90
C GLY A 631 -6.42 -14.06 -21.60
N LEU A 632 -5.49 -14.74 -20.92
CA LEU A 632 -4.97 -14.32 -19.61
C LEU A 632 -4.02 -13.11 -19.73
N TYR A 633 -4.23 -12.11 -18.89
CA TYR A 633 -3.39 -10.94 -18.71
C TYR A 633 -2.83 -10.93 -17.28
N HIS A 634 -1.56 -10.56 -17.15
CA HIS A 634 -0.88 -10.34 -15.89
C HIS A 634 -0.87 -8.84 -15.59
N VAL A 635 -1.15 -8.48 -14.34
CA VAL A 635 -1.20 -7.09 -13.87
C VAL A 635 -0.45 -7.02 -12.55
N HIS A 636 0.73 -6.39 -12.54
CA HIS A 636 1.45 -6.12 -11.29
C HIS A 636 1.30 -4.64 -10.92
N TRP A 637 1.64 -4.27 -9.69
CA TRP A 637 1.75 -2.86 -9.31
C TRP A 637 3.00 -2.60 -8.47
N HIS A 638 3.62 -1.45 -8.74
CA HIS A 638 4.83 -0.95 -8.11
C HIS A 638 4.59 0.47 -7.62
N VAL A 639 5.20 0.83 -6.50
CA VAL A 639 5.27 2.22 -6.04
C VAL A 639 6.63 2.78 -6.44
N GLN A 640 6.67 4.04 -6.88
CA GLN A 640 7.91 4.82 -6.95
C GLN A 640 7.84 5.96 -5.92
N TYR A 641 8.83 6.04 -5.04
CA TYR A 641 8.92 7.04 -3.97
C TYR A 641 9.57 8.34 -4.48
N THR A 642 9.59 9.38 -3.64
CA THR A 642 10.11 10.71 -4.02
C THR A 642 11.63 10.79 -4.18
N ASP A 643 12.38 9.82 -3.68
CA ASP A 643 13.81 9.63 -3.95
C ASP A 643 14.09 8.96 -5.30
N GLY A 644 13.07 8.41 -5.95
CA GLY A 644 13.16 7.66 -7.20
C GLY A 644 13.20 6.14 -7.06
N ILE A 645 13.32 5.58 -5.84
CA ILE A 645 13.33 4.13 -5.60
C ILE A 645 11.98 3.52 -5.99
N ARG A 646 12.00 2.35 -6.62
CA ARG A 646 10.79 1.63 -7.10
C ARG A 646 10.68 0.25 -6.45
N VAL A 647 9.60 0.02 -5.70
CA VAL A 647 9.33 -1.24 -4.99
C VAL A 647 8.12 -1.95 -5.60
N GLY A 648 8.23 -3.25 -5.84
CA GLY A 648 7.11 -4.11 -6.28
C GLY A 648 6.22 -4.49 -5.11
N ALA A 649 4.92 -4.17 -5.21
CA ALA A 649 3.99 -4.18 -4.08
C ALA A 649 2.93 -5.30 -4.17
N GLY A 650 2.56 -5.75 -5.37
CA GLY A 650 1.64 -6.88 -5.52
C GLY A 650 1.29 -7.24 -6.97
N THR A 651 0.50 -8.30 -7.14
CA THR A 651 0.11 -8.84 -8.45
C THR A 651 -1.34 -9.30 -8.47
N THR A 652 -1.95 -9.30 -9.64
CA THR A 652 -3.23 -9.95 -9.95
C THR A 652 -3.24 -10.41 -11.42
N ARG A 653 -4.32 -11.09 -11.83
CA ARG A 653 -4.54 -11.54 -13.22
C ARG A 653 -5.99 -11.32 -13.64
N THR A 654 -6.21 -11.17 -14.94
CA THR A 654 -7.55 -11.04 -15.52
C THR A 654 -7.64 -11.77 -16.85
N THR A 655 -8.84 -12.09 -17.32
CA THR A 655 -9.06 -12.69 -18.65
C THR A 655 -9.76 -11.69 -19.55
N VAL A 656 -9.07 -11.25 -20.61
CA VAL A 656 -9.62 -10.39 -21.64
C VAL A 656 -10.31 -11.26 -22.70
N SER A 657 -11.50 -10.86 -23.12
CA SER A 657 -12.24 -11.49 -24.22
C SER A 657 -13.03 -10.42 -24.96
N ILE A 658 -12.90 -10.39 -26.28
CA ILE A 658 -13.35 -9.30 -27.15
C ILE A 658 -14.37 -9.89 -28.13
N LYS A 659 -15.63 -9.47 -28.01
CA LYS A 659 -16.73 -9.94 -28.86
C LYS A 659 -16.80 -9.20 -30.20
N ASP A 660 -16.50 -7.91 -30.20
CA ASP A 660 -16.64 -7.08 -31.39
C ASP A 660 -15.31 -6.99 -32.14
N VAL A 661 -15.39 -6.87 -33.46
CA VAL A 661 -14.22 -6.55 -34.30
C VAL A 661 -13.87 -5.08 -34.05
N VAL A 662 -12.86 -4.87 -33.22
CA VAL A 662 -12.25 -3.57 -32.96
C VAL A 662 -10.87 -3.54 -33.61
N ALA A 663 -10.54 -2.41 -34.23
CA ALA A 663 -9.28 -2.24 -34.91
C ALA A 663 -8.82 -0.79 -34.84
N ARG A 664 -7.51 -0.58 -34.99
CA ARG A 664 -6.91 0.75 -35.19
C ARG A 664 -5.78 0.64 -36.21
N ALA A 665 -5.56 1.72 -36.93
CA ALA A 665 -4.40 1.93 -37.80
C ALA A 665 -4.20 3.43 -38.01
N ASP A 666 -2.96 3.83 -38.22
CA ASP A 666 -2.63 5.18 -38.66
C ASP A 666 -2.89 5.26 -40.18
N ILE A 667 -3.50 6.34 -40.64
CA ILE A 667 -3.75 6.60 -42.06
C ILE A 667 -3.23 7.99 -42.43
N ALA A 668 -2.36 8.05 -43.43
CA ALA A 668 -1.71 9.27 -43.89
C ALA A 668 -1.75 9.37 -45.42
N ILE A 669 -1.89 10.60 -45.93
CA ILE A 669 -1.72 10.88 -47.36
C ILE A 669 -0.32 11.45 -47.57
N GLN A 670 0.38 10.92 -48.58
CA GLN A 670 1.78 11.23 -48.90
C GLN A 670 1.99 11.32 -50.41
N LYS A 671 3.17 11.81 -50.82
CA LYS A 671 3.63 11.87 -52.22
C LYS A 671 2.59 12.49 -53.18
N MET A 672 2.15 13.70 -52.86
CA MET A 672 1.53 14.57 -53.86
C MET A 672 2.45 14.69 -55.08
N ASN A 673 1.94 14.35 -56.26
CA ASN A 673 2.61 14.55 -57.53
C ASN A 673 1.71 15.36 -58.46
N HIS A 674 2.11 16.61 -58.69
CA HIS A 674 1.40 17.55 -59.56
C HIS A 674 1.61 17.24 -61.06
N LEU A 675 2.53 16.33 -61.43
CA LEU A 675 2.76 15.95 -62.83
C LEU A 675 1.78 14.88 -63.36
N ASP A 676 1.14 14.12 -62.49
CA ASP A 676 0.10 13.14 -62.85
C ASP A 676 -1.14 13.22 -61.93
N ASP A 677 -1.31 14.41 -61.34
CA ASP A 677 -2.28 14.84 -60.33
C ASP A 677 -2.70 13.69 -59.40
N SER A 678 -1.74 13.21 -58.61
CA SER A 678 -1.87 11.98 -57.81
C SER A 678 -1.34 12.09 -56.39
N PHE A 679 -1.78 11.17 -55.53
CA PHE A 679 -1.26 10.99 -54.18
C PHE A 679 -1.29 9.53 -53.75
N GLU A 680 -0.53 9.18 -52.72
CA GLU A 680 -0.56 7.86 -52.09
C GLU A 680 -1.22 7.91 -50.71
N VAL A 681 -2.17 7.02 -50.45
CA VAL A 681 -2.68 6.75 -49.09
C VAL A 681 -1.86 5.61 -48.49
N HIS A 682 -1.23 5.86 -47.35
CA HIS A 682 -0.43 4.91 -46.59
C HIS A 682 -1.15 4.56 -45.28
N ILE A 683 -1.13 3.28 -44.93
CA ILE A 683 -1.77 2.75 -43.71
C ILE A 683 -0.75 1.94 -42.93
N SER A 684 -0.48 2.33 -41.68
CA SER A 684 0.53 1.71 -40.81
C SER A 684 -0.04 1.32 -39.45
N ASN A 685 0.72 0.51 -38.70
CA ASN A 685 0.39 0.07 -37.34
C ASN A 685 -1.00 -0.58 -37.17
N LEU A 686 -1.54 -1.18 -38.23
CA LEU A 686 -2.82 -1.89 -38.19
C LEU A 686 -2.77 -3.01 -37.14
N ARG A 687 -3.75 -3.01 -36.23
CA ARG A 687 -4.02 -4.05 -35.22
C ARG A 687 -5.54 -4.24 -35.14
N ALA A 688 -6.00 -5.46 -34.96
CA ALA A 688 -7.42 -5.80 -34.82
C ALA A 688 -7.62 -6.97 -33.83
N SER A 689 -8.81 -7.08 -33.23
CA SER A 689 -9.18 -8.19 -32.33
C SER A 689 -9.41 -9.53 -33.05
N THR A 690 -9.38 -9.53 -34.38
CA THR A 690 -9.60 -10.65 -35.30
C THR A 690 -8.64 -10.57 -36.50
N SER A 691 -8.63 -11.60 -37.35
CA SER A 691 -7.92 -11.58 -38.64
C SER A 691 -8.46 -10.52 -39.59
N VAL A 692 -7.58 -9.85 -40.32
CA VAL A 692 -7.94 -8.91 -41.40
C VAL A 692 -7.85 -9.61 -42.74
N ASP A 693 -8.98 -9.78 -43.41
CA ASP A 693 -9.11 -10.46 -44.71
C ASP A 693 -8.67 -9.54 -45.87
N ALA A 694 -8.93 -8.23 -45.73
CA ALA A 694 -8.55 -7.18 -46.67
C ALA A 694 -8.60 -5.78 -46.03
N VAL A 695 -7.88 -4.83 -46.61
CA VAL A 695 -7.96 -3.40 -46.29
C VAL A 695 -8.54 -2.65 -47.48
N TYR A 696 -9.47 -1.73 -47.22
CA TYR A 696 -10.13 -0.88 -48.22
C TYR A 696 -10.03 0.59 -47.84
N VAL A 697 -9.82 1.43 -48.85
CA VAL A 697 -9.83 2.89 -48.73
C VAL A 697 -10.82 3.46 -49.77
N PRO A 698 -12.10 3.66 -49.41
CA PRO A 698 -12.95 4.62 -50.12
C PRO A 698 -12.32 6.02 -50.12
N VAL A 699 -12.20 6.59 -51.32
CA VAL A 699 -11.69 7.94 -51.56
C VAL A 699 -12.66 8.70 -52.46
N TRP A 700 -12.87 9.99 -52.19
CA TRP A 700 -13.75 10.89 -52.95
C TRP A 700 -13.28 12.35 -52.84
N ALA A 701 -13.72 13.21 -53.76
CA ALA A 701 -13.54 14.66 -53.70
C ALA A 701 -14.77 15.33 -53.06
N ASP A 702 -14.55 16.29 -52.15
CA ASP A 702 -15.62 16.93 -51.36
C ASP A 702 -16.49 17.91 -52.18
N ILE A 703 -16.01 18.33 -53.36
CA ILE A 703 -16.82 19.05 -54.34
C ILE A 703 -17.85 18.08 -54.94
N ASN A 704 -19.11 18.49 -55.05
CA ASN A 704 -20.24 17.64 -55.46
C ASN A 704 -20.56 16.43 -54.54
N GLY A 705 -19.76 16.18 -53.49
CA GLY A 705 -20.12 15.39 -52.31
C GLY A 705 -19.46 14.00 -52.24
N GLN A 706 -20.06 13.01 -52.89
CA GLN A 706 -19.52 11.63 -53.03
C GLN A 706 -19.85 11.05 -54.43
N ASN A 707 -19.99 11.93 -55.42
CA ASN A 707 -20.26 11.62 -56.84
C ASN A 707 -19.17 10.78 -57.51
N ASP A 708 -17.95 10.81 -56.98
CA ASP A 708 -16.74 10.22 -57.54
C ASP A 708 -16.15 9.09 -56.66
N ILE A 709 -16.90 8.61 -55.65
CA ILE A 709 -16.35 7.74 -54.60
C ILE A 709 -15.86 6.37 -55.13
N ILE A 710 -14.57 6.10 -55.00
CA ILE A 710 -13.94 4.84 -55.43
C ILE A 710 -13.39 4.07 -54.23
N TRP A 711 -13.82 2.81 -54.11
CA TRP A 711 -13.40 1.87 -53.06
C TRP A 711 -12.11 1.13 -53.46
N TYR A 712 -10.96 1.77 -53.26
CA TYR A 712 -9.66 1.14 -53.52
C TYR A 712 -9.39 -0.02 -52.55
N LYS A 713 -9.03 -1.21 -53.04
CA LYS A 713 -8.42 -2.25 -52.20
C LYS A 713 -6.95 -1.89 -51.98
N ALA A 714 -6.52 -1.79 -50.73
CA ALA A 714 -5.15 -1.39 -50.41
C ALA A 714 -4.17 -2.56 -50.59
N ASN A 715 -3.03 -2.30 -51.20
CA ASN A 715 -1.99 -3.29 -51.47
C ASN A 715 -1.07 -3.43 -50.26
N GLN A 716 -0.99 -4.63 -49.68
CA GLN A 716 -0.07 -4.90 -48.57
C GLN A 716 1.38 -4.78 -49.05
N GLN A 717 2.24 -4.19 -48.22
CA GLN A 717 3.67 -4.01 -48.44
C GLN A 717 4.46 -5.06 -47.63
N ALA A 718 5.71 -5.32 -47.99
CA ALA A 718 6.54 -6.37 -47.36
C ALA A 718 6.79 -6.17 -45.84
N ASN A 719 6.67 -4.93 -45.34
CA ASN A 719 6.76 -4.58 -43.92
C ASN A 719 5.40 -4.63 -43.18
N GLY A 720 4.35 -5.13 -43.82
CA GLY A 720 3.00 -5.23 -43.24
C GLY A 720 2.17 -3.94 -43.26
N SER A 721 2.69 -2.83 -43.81
CA SER A 721 1.85 -1.65 -44.10
C SER A 721 0.96 -1.90 -45.33
N TYR A 722 0.02 -0.99 -45.61
CA TYR A 722 -0.79 -1.03 -46.83
C TYR A 722 -0.72 0.29 -47.58
N LYS A 723 -0.88 0.24 -48.91
CA LYS A 723 -0.80 1.42 -49.78
C LYS A 723 -1.85 1.43 -50.89
N VAL A 724 -2.40 2.61 -51.17
CA VAL A 724 -3.21 2.95 -52.36
C VAL A 724 -2.51 4.08 -53.10
N LYS A 725 -2.54 4.10 -54.44
CA LYS A 725 -2.27 5.31 -55.23
C LYS A 725 -3.59 5.78 -55.86
N VAL A 726 -3.90 7.06 -55.66
CA VAL A 726 -5.09 7.76 -56.16
C VAL A 726 -4.65 8.75 -57.23
N HIS A 727 -5.45 8.94 -58.28
CA HIS A 727 -5.23 9.96 -59.31
C HIS A 727 -6.50 10.77 -59.54
N ALA A 728 -6.39 12.08 -59.71
CA ALA A 728 -7.52 12.97 -60.01
C ALA A 728 -8.31 12.55 -61.26
N ARG A 729 -7.68 11.93 -62.27
CA ARG A 729 -8.40 11.39 -63.45
C ARG A 729 -9.45 10.33 -63.12
N ASN A 730 -9.27 9.58 -62.03
CA ASN A 730 -10.28 8.63 -61.55
C ASN A 730 -11.43 9.36 -60.84
N HIS A 731 -11.17 10.58 -60.38
CA HIS A 731 -12.01 11.45 -59.56
C HIS A 731 -12.38 12.71 -60.34
N GLN A 732 -12.80 12.51 -61.60
CA GLN A 732 -13.35 13.53 -62.53
C GLN A 732 -12.47 14.77 -62.77
N PHE A 733 -11.18 14.73 -62.43
CA PHE A 733 -10.27 15.88 -62.33
C PHE A 733 -10.74 16.99 -61.37
N GLU A 734 -11.56 16.63 -60.38
CA GLU A 734 -12.09 17.54 -59.37
C GLU A 734 -10.97 18.07 -58.47
N SER A 735 -10.92 19.39 -58.27
CA SER A 735 -9.95 20.07 -57.40
C SER A 735 -10.58 20.47 -56.08
N GLY A 736 -9.85 20.29 -54.99
CA GLY A 736 -10.33 20.63 -53.65
C GLY A 736 -9.86 19.64 -52.59
N VAL A 737 -10.69 19.44 -51.58
CA VAL A 737 -10.43 18.48 -50.50
C VAL A 737 -10.74 17.06 -50.98
N TYR A 738 -9.78 16.15 -50.82
CA TYR A 738 -9.98 14.72 -51.03
C TYR A 738 -10.05 14.01 -49.69
N HIS A 739 -11.08 13.20 -49.49
CA HIS A 739 -11.30 12.39 -48.29
C HIS A 739 -10.80 10.97 -48.54
N ALA A 740 -10.17 10.35 -47.53
CA ALA A 740 -9.72 8.96 -47.57
C ALA A 740 -10.10 8.26 -46.25
N GLU A 741 -11.13 7.41 -46.32
CA GLU A 741 -11.68 6.70 -45.17
C GLU A 741 -11.15 5.27 -45.12
N LEU A 742 -10.84 4.74 -43.93
CA LEU A 742 -10.23 3.42 -43.75
C LEU A 742 -11.24 2.38 -43.27
N TYR A 743 -11.32 1.28 -44.02
CA TYR A 743 -12.12 0.10 -43.67
C TYR A 743 -11.26 -1.17 -43.69
N ILE A 744 -11.50 -2.06 -42.73
CA ILE A 744 -11.04 -3.46 -42.80
C ILE A 744 -12.20 -4.39 -43.16
N LEU A 745 -11.89 -5.47 -43.87
CA LEU A 745 -12.74 -6.65 -43.99
C LEU A 745 -12.24 -7.68 -42.97
N SER A 746 -13.16 -8.21 -42.15
CA SER A 746 -12.89 -9.29 -41.19
C SER A 746 -14.12 -10.18 -41.11
N GLN A 747 -13.94 -11.49 -41.26
CA GLN A 747 -15.03 -12.47 -41.26
C GLN A 747 -16.12 -12.12 -42.30
N GLY A 748 -15.70 -11.58 -43.45
CA GLY A 748 -16.59 -11.14 -44.53
C GLY A 748 -17.38 -9.85 -44.27
N LYS A 749 -17.30 -9.24 -43.08
CA LYS A 749 -17.96 -7.95 -42.77
C LYS A 749 -16.96 -6.80 -42.80
N ARG A 750 -17.39 -5.63 -43.29
CA ARG A 750 -16.58 -4.39 -43.30
C ARG A 750 -16.77 -3.59 -42.01
N TYR A 751 -15.67 -3.09 -41.47
CA TYR A 751 -15.63 -2.25 -40.27
C TYR A 751 -14.82 -0.98 -40.56
N ARG A 752 -15.39 0.19 -40.25
CA ARG A 752 -14.67 1.47 -40.34
C ARG A 752 -13.66 1.58 -39.19
N VAL A 753 -12.46 2.06 -39.48
CA VAL A 753 -11.35 2.18 -38.51
C VAL A 753 -11.05 3.64 -38.19
N SER A 754 -10.75 4.43 -39.22
CA SER A 754 -10.30 5.83 -39.14
C SER A 754 -10.50 6.51 -40.48
N GLY A 755 -10.11 7.78 -40.63
CA GLY A 755 -10.15 8.51 -41.89
C GLY A 755 -9.23 9.72 -41.86
N THR A 756 -8.88 10.24 -43.03
CA THR A 756 -8.04 11.43 -43.19
C THR A 756 -8.46 12.21 -44.44
N LYS A 757 -7.88 13.39 -44.66
CA LYS A 757 -8.13 14.20 -45.85
C LYS A 757 -6.90 15.01 -46.28
N THR A 758 -6.86 15.40 -47.55
CA THR A 758 -5.82 16.25 -48.13
C THR A 758 -6.44 17.31 -49.04
N HIS A 759 -5.66 18.26 -49.54
CA HIS A 759 -6.09 19.21 -50.58
C HIS A 759 -5.28 18.98 -51.85
N LEU A 760 -5.96 18.63 -52.95
CA LEU A 760 -5.35 18.45 -54.26
C LEU A 760 -5.79 19.60 -55.19
N ASN A 761 -4.82 20.42 -55.57
CA ASN A 761 -4.96 21.33 -56.70
C ASN A 761 -4.58 20.56 -57.96
N VAL A 762 -5.56 20.20 -58.79
CA VAL A 762 -5.32 19.53 -60.09
C VAL A 762 -4.71 20.56 -61.02
N SER A 763 -3.45 20.36 -61.39
CA SER A 763 -2.58 21.49 -61.73
C SER A 763 -2.40 21.74 -63.23
N SER A 764 -2.52 20.72 -64.09
CA SER A 764 -2.37 20.93 -65.54
C SER A 764 -2.98 19.83 -66.44
N ARG A 765 -4.31 19.88 -66.59
CA ARG A 765 -5.02 19.77 -67.89
C ARG A 765 -6.54 19.81 -67.67
N SER A 766 -7.20 20.83 -68.24
CA SER A 766 -8.53 20.53 -68.79
C SER A 766 -8.30 19.50 -69.90
N PRO A 767 -9.09 18.41 -69.96
CA PRO A 767 -9.10 17.57 -71.15
C PRO A 767 -9.30 18.43 -72.40
N LYS A 768 -8.73 17.99 -73.51
CA LYS A 768 -8.80 18.64 -74.83
C LYS A 768 -9.56 17.76 -75.81
N ALA A 769 -10.16 18.39 -76.83
CA ALA A 769 -10.82 17.67 -77.90
C ALA A 769 -9.83 17.23 -78.98
N PHE A 770 -10.03 16.05 -79.57
CA PHE A 770 -9.44 15.66 -80.85
C PHE A 770 -10.49 14.98 -81.73
N VAL A 771 -10.25 14.97 -83.04
CA VAL A 771 -11.05 14.20 -84.01
C VAL A 771 -10.25 13.02 -84.55
N ASP A 772 -10.93 12.05 -85.12
CA ASP A 772 -10.31 11.04 -85.97
C ASP A 772 -10.88 11.09 -87.38
N VAL A 773 -10.04 10.75 -88.37
CA VAL A 773 -10.34 10.90 -89.80
C VAL A 773 -9.78 9.76 -90.63
N SER A 774 -10.49 9.45 -91.71
CA SER A 774 -10.16 8.39 -92.68
C SER A 774 -10.40 8.88 -94.11
N SER A 775 -10.42 7.96 -95.08
CA SER A 775 -10.83 8.29 -96.45
C SER A 775 -12.30 8.74 -96.57
N HIS A 776 -13.17 8.41 -95.60
CA HIS A 776 -14.58 8.83 -95.59
C HIS A 776 -14.74 10.35 -95.43
N ASN A 777 -13.78 11.02 -94.77
CA ASN A 777 -13.74 12.48 -94.64
C ASN A 777 -13.13 13.17 -95.89
N GLY A 778 -12.51 12.40 -96.80
CA GLY A 778 -11.84 12.88 -98.00
C GLY A 778 -10.63 13.79 -97.72
N SER A 779 -10.27 14.62 -98.69
CA SER A 779 -9.21 15.62 -98.51
C SER A 779 -9.70 16.81 -97.67
N LEU A 780 -8.95 17.10 -96.60
CA LEU A 780 -9.16 18.23 -95.69
C LEU A 780 -7.99 19.22 -95.85
N SER A 781 -8.31 20.49 -96.09
CA SER A 781 -7.32 21.55 -96.28
C SER A 781 -6.80 22.10 -94.95
N VAL A 782 -5.71 22.88 -95.00
CA VAL A 782 -5.22 23.63 -93.83
C VAL A 782 -6.30 24.56 -93.26
N ALA A 783 -7.18 25.10 -94.10
CA ALA A 783 -8.29 25.95 -93.66
C ALA A 783 -9.43 25.16 -93.00
N ASP A 784 -9.70 23.92 -93.43
CA ASP A 784 -10.63 23.01 -92.74
C ASP A 784 -10.09 22.68 -91.33
N TYR A 785 -8.80 22.30 -91.22
CA TYR A 785 -8.19 22.01 -89.92
C TYR A 785 -8.09 23.23 -89.00
N ARG A 786 -7.86 24.44 -89.51
CA ARG A 786 -7.92 25.68 -88.68
C ARG A 786 -9.31 25.93 -88.11
N LYS A 787 -10.38 25.71 -88.89
CA LYS A 787 -11.76 25.78 -88.38
C LYS A 787 -12.08 24.73 -87.32
N LEU A 788 -11.40 23.58 -87.34
CA LEU A 788 -11.50 22.59 -86.25
C LEU A 788 -10.76 23.09 -85.00
N LEU A 789 -9.56 23.67 -85.15
CA LEU A 789 -8.79 24.25 -84.05
C LEU A 789 -9.52 25.44 -83.38
N GLU A 790 -10.17 26.28 -84.18
CA GLU A 790 -11.06 27.37 -83.73
C GLU A 790 -12.27 26.85 -82.93
N GLN A 791 -12.68 25.60 -83.16
CA GLN A 791 -13.72 24.88 -82.38
C GLN A 791 -13.14 24.05 -81.22
N GLY A 792 -11.86 24.24 -80.87
CA GLY A 792 -11.19 23.58 -79.73
C GLY A 792 -10.53 22.23 -80.04
N ILE A 793 -10.61 21.74 -81.28
CA ILE A 793 -9.97 20.48 -81.70
C ILE A 793 -8.45 20.67 -81.75
N SER A 794 -7.75 20.17 -80.74
CA SER A 794 -6.29 20.33 -80.56
C SER A 794 -5.46 19.27 -81.29
N GLY A 795 -6.10 18.18 -81.75
CA GLY A 795 -5.41 17.06 -82.38
C GLY A 795 -6.26 16.29 -83.39
N VAL A 796 -5.60 15.42 -84.16
CA VAL A 796 -6.23 14.50 -85.09
C VAL A 796 -5.54 13.13 -85.13
N VAL A 797 -6.33 12.05 -85.17
CA VAL A 797 -5.85 10.69 -85.48
C VAL A 797 -6.21 10.34 -86.92
N VAL A 798 -5.23 9.97 -87.75
CA VAL A 798 -5.44 9.69 -89.17
C VAL A 798 -5.36 8.18 -89.44
N LYS A 799 -6.37 7.59 -90.12
CA LYS A 799 -6.30 6.19 -90.59
C LYS A 799 -5.17 6.07 -91.60
N LEU A 800 -4.22 5.17 -91.35
CA LEU A 800 -3.15 4.87 -92.30
C LEU A 800 -3.45 3.65 -93.13
N THR A 801 -3.74 2.53 -92.47
CA THR A 801 -3.78 1.20 -93.07
C THR A 801 -4.91 0.38 -92.53
N GLU A 802 -5.32 -0.65 -93.27
CA GLU A 802 -6.25 -1.68 -92.81
C GLU A 802 -5.81 -3.05 -93.32
N GLY A 803 -5.79 -4.04 -92.42
CA GLY A 803 -5.18 -5.36 -92.66
C GLY A 803 -3.76 -5.24 -93.24
N THR A 804 -3.50 -5.99 -94.31
CA THR A 804 -2.20 -5.99 -95.03
C THR A 804 -2.31 -5.49 -96.48
N SER A 805 -3.44 -4.87 -96.86
CA SER A 805 -3.78 -4.57 -98.25
C SER A 805 -4.25 -3.14 -98.54
N TYR A 806 -4.82 -2.43 -97.55
CA TYR A 806 -5.36 -1.08 -97.74
C TYR A 806 -4.46 0.00 -97.14
N GLN A 807 -4.23 1.06 -97.91
CA GLN A 807 -3.66 2.34 -97.46
C GLN A 807 -4.66 3.47 -97.74
N ASN A 808 -4.83 4.40 -96.78
CA ASN A 808 -5.69 5.57 -96.97
C ASN A 808 -5.04 6.55 -97.98
N PRO A 809 -5.64 6.78 -99.16
CA PRO A 809 -5.04 7.62 -100.20
C PRO A 809 -4.95 9.10 -99.82
N TYR A 810 -5.72 9.55 -98.82
CA TYR A 810 -5.69 10.93 -98.34
C TYR A 810 -4.72 11.15 -97.16
N ALA A 811 -4.13 10.09 -96.60
CA ALA A 811 -3.35 10.16 -95.36
C ALA A 811 -2.20 11.17 -95.42
N GLN A 812 -1.49 11.24 -96.56
CA GLN A 812 -0.36 12.17 -96.73
C GLN A 812 -0.78 13.64 -96.60
N ASP A 813 -1.86 14.03 -97.27
CA ASP A 813 -2.38 15.40 -97.21
C ASP A 813 -3.11 15.69 -95.88
N GLN A 814 -3.86 14.73 -95.33
CA GLN A 814 -4.49 14.85 -94.01
C GLN A 814 -3.42 15.13 -92.93
N ILE A 815 -2.34 14.35 -92.89
CA ILE A 815 -1.21 14.52 -91.95
C ILE A 815 -0.48 15.85 -92.18
N LYS A 816 -0.17 16.19 -93.43
CA LYS A 816 0.54 17.41 -93.81
C LYS A 816 -0.26 18.67 -93.46
N ASN A 817 -1.54 18.68 -93.79
CA ASN A 817 -2.40 19.85 -93.60
C ASN A 817 -2.78 20.05 -92.13
N ALA A 818 -2.96 18.97 -91.36
CA ALA A 818 -3.16 19.06 -89.91
C ALA A 818 -1.94 19.64 -89.19
N LYS A 819 -0.72 19.15 -89.52
CA LYS A 819 0.54 19.71 -88.99
C LYS A 819 0.69 21.21 -89.36
N ALA A 820 0.36 21.59 -90.59
CA ALA A 820 0.42 22.99 -91.06
C ALA A 820 -0.69 23.89 -90.48
N ALA A 821 -1.75 23.30 -89.91
CA ALA A 821 -2.77 24.00 -89.14
C ALA A 821 -2.45 24.10 -87.63
N GLY A 822 -1.44 23.36 -87.15
CA GLY A 822 -0.99 23.36 -85.75
C GLY A 822 -1.58 22.26 -84.87
N LEU A 823 -2.34 21.30 -85.42
CA LEU A 823 -2.90 20.19 -84.64
C LEU A 823 -1.84 19.13 -84.35
N LYS A 824 -1.92 18.52 -83.15
CA LYS A 824 -1.16 17.31 -82.82
C LYS A 824 -1.63 16.14 -83.69
N VAL A 825 -0.72 15.48 -84.40
CA VAL A 825 -1.05 14.37 -85.31
C VAL A 825 -0.64 13.02 -84.71
N SER A 826 -1.63 12.12 -84.66
CA SER A 826 -1.54 10.70 -84.30
C SER A 826 -2.05 9.85 -85.48
N VAL A 827 -1.87 8.53 -85.44
CA VAL A 827 -2.33 7.63 -86.52
C VAL A 827 -2.92 6.33 -86.01
N TYR A 828 -3.85 5.74 -86.79
CA TYR A 828 -4.48 4.46 -86.46
C TYR A 828 -4.44 3.44 -87.60
N HIS A 829 -4.55 2.17 -87.21
CA HIS A 829 -4.61 1.00 -88.07
C HIS A 829 -5.78 0.10 -87.68
N TYR A 830 -6.71 -0.11 -88.60
CA TYR A 830 -7.85 -1.03 -88.42
C TYR A 830 -7.35 -2.47 -88.60
N SER A 831 -7.35 -3.23 -87.52
CA SER A 831 -6.75 -4.56 -87.44
C SER A 831 -7.73 -5.67 -87.78
N HIS A 832 -7.28 -6.64 -88.57
CA HIS A 832 -8.02 -7.85 -88.97
C HIS A 832 -7.42 -9.13 -88.34
N PHE A 833 -6.32 -9.02 -87.61
CA PHE A 833 -5.54 -10.17 -87.14
C PHE A 833 -6.34 -11.17 -86.27
N THR A 834 -6.07 -12.45 -86.48
CA THR A 834 -6.69 -13.56 -85.71
C THR A 834 -5.67 -14.52 -85.09
N ASP A 835 -4.39 -14.33 -85.40
CA ASP A 835 -3.25 -15.05 -84.84
C ASP A 835 -2.00 -14.16 -84.72
N ARG A 836 -0.93 -14.74 -84.16
CA ARG A 836 0.40 -14.13 -84.05
C ARG A 836 0.99 -13.68 -85.39
N SER A 837 0.78 -14.42 -86.47
CA SER A 837 1.43 -14.17 -87.77
C SER A 837 0.82 -12.95 -88.45
N SER A 838 -0.52 -12.91 -88.51
CA SER A 838 -1.33 -11.79 -88.96
C SER A 838 -1.07 -10.53 -88.13
N ALA A 839 -1.07 -10.63 -86.80
CA ALA A 839 -0.80 -9.50 -85.91
C ALA A 839 0.56 -8.84 -86.17
N GLN A 840 1.60 -9.64 -86.41
CA GLN A 840 2.93 -9.13 -86.75
C GLN A 840 3.01 -8.60 -88.20
N ALA A 841 2.27 -9.19 -89.14
CA ALA A 841 2.22 -8.71 -90.53
C ALA A 841 1.52 -7.34 -90.62
N GLU A 842 0.43 -7.15 -89.89
CA GLU A 842 -0.32 -5.90 -89.77
C GLU A 842 0.51 -4.80 -89.12
N ALA A 843 1.22 -5.10 -88.01
CA ALA A 843 2.19 -4.18 -87.40
C ALA A 843 3.31 -3.75 -88.38
N ARG A 844 3.87 -4.68 -89.16
CA ARG A 844 4.88 -4.36 -90.20
C ARG A 844 4.31 -3.49 -91.32
N TYR A 845 3.08 -3.77 -91.77
CA TYR A 845 2.43 -3.02 -92.85
C TYR A 845 2.10 -1.57 -92.44
N PHE A 846 1.50 -1.39 -91.26
CA PHE A 846 1.22 -0.08 -90.66
C PHE A 846 2.49 0.77 -90.49
N THR A 847 3.56 0.17 -89.95
CA THR A 847 4.81 0.88 -89.70
C THR A 847 5.62 1.19 -90.97
N ALA A 848 5.52 0.36 -92.01
CA ALA A 848 6.12 0.66 -93.31
C ALA A 848 5.49 1.91 -93.94
N PHE A 849 4.15 2.01 -93.96
CA PHE A 849 3.47 3.19 -94.49
C PHE A 849 3.67 4.42 -93.60
N ALA A 850 3.69 4.27 -92.27
CA ALA A 850 4.04 5.35 -91.34
C ALA A 850 5.46 5.90 -91.58
N ALA A 851 6.43 5.03 -91.89
CA ALA A 851 7.79 5.45 -92.25
C ALA A 851 7.84 6.13 -93.63
N GLN A 852 7.12 5.62 -94.63
CA GLN A 852 6.98 6.25 -95.95
C GLN A 852 6.38 7.67 -95.87
N LEU A 853 5.47 7.90 -94.91
CA LEU A 853 4.86 9.20 -94.62
C LEU A 853 5.70 10.09 -93.67
N GLY A 854 6.93 9.69 -93.33
CA GLY A 854 7.85 10.48 -92.52
C GLY A 854 7.38 10.70 -91.07
N LEU A 855 6.66 9.74 -90.48
CA LEU A 855 6.23 9.82 -89.09
C LEU A 855 7.33 9.40 -88.11
N ALA A 856 7.47 10.16 -87.02
CA ALA A 856 8.47 9.90 -85.99
C ALA A 856 8.13 8.65 -85.17
N LYS A 857 9.16 7.99 -84.62
CA LYS A 857 9.01 6.83 -83.73
C LYS A 857 8.25 7.13 -82.41
N SER A 858 8.11 8.42 -82.08
CA SER A 858 7.36 8.94 -80.93
C SER A 858 5.88 9.27 -81.23
N THR A 859 5.45 9.25 -82.49
CA THR A 859 4.03 9.42 -82.88
C THR A 859 3.16 8.35 -82.19
N VAL A 860 1.97 8.73 -81.72
CA VAL A 860 1.00 7.78 -81.15
C VAL A 860 0.53 6.85 -82.26
N MET A 861 0.74 5.55 -82.08
CA MET A 861 0.32 4.49 -82.99
C MET A 861 -0.86 3.75 -82.37
N VAL A 862 -2.06 3.99 -82.88
CA VAL A 862 -3.29 3.35 -82.41
C VAL A 862 -3.53 2.03 -83.13
N ASN A 863 -3.79 0.98 -82.37
CA ASN A 863 -4.35 -0.29 -82.83
C ASN A 863 -5.87 -0.25 -82.67
N ASP A 864 -6.61 -0.22 -83.77
CA ASP A 864 -8.07 -0.17 -83.81
C ASP A 864 -8.63 -1.60 -83.92
N ILE A 865 -9.36 -2.03 -82.87
CA ILE A 865 -9.79 -3.40 -82.62
C ILE A 865 -11.32 -3.45 -82.46
N GLU A 866 -12.01 -3.58 -83.59
CA GLU A 866 -13.47 -3.79 -83.63
C GLU A 866 -13.97 -4.84 -84.65
N GLU A 867 -13.11 -5.38 -85.54
CA GLU A 867 -13.48 -6.50 -86.42
C GLU A 867 -13.77 -7.76 -85.58
N TYR A 868 -15.00 -8.27 -85.67
CA TYR A 868 -15.52 -9.35 -84.82
C TYR A 868 -14.64 -10.62 -84.82
N LYS A 869 -14.01 -10.95 -85.95
CA LYS A 869 -13.12 -12.13 -86.08
C LYS A 869 -11.93 -12.07 -85.11
N THR A 870 -11.42 -10.88 -84.78
CA THR A 870 -10.26 -10.68 -83.88
C THR A 870 -10.50 -11.18 -82.44
N ARG A 871 -11.77 -11.36 -82.04
CA ARG A 871 -12.18 -11.74 -80.67
C ARG A 871 -11.57 -13.05 -80.17
N LYS A 872 -11.26 -14.00 -81.07
CA LYS A 872 -10.59 -15.25 -80.70
C LYS A 872 -9.11 -14.99 -80.41
N ASN A 873 -8.66 -15.33 -79.21
CA ASN A 873 -7.29 -15.10 -78.71
C ASN A 873 -6.85 -13.62 -78.68
N ILE A 874 -7.80 -12.68 -78.71
CA ILE A 874 -7.61 -11.22 -78.82
C ILE A 874 -6.44 -10.68 -77.98
N ASN A 875 -6.39 -11.01 -76.68
CA ASN A 875 -5.35 -10.54 -75.75
C ASN A 875 -3.93 -11.02 -76.11
N ALA A 876 -3.79 -12.22 -76.66
CA ALA A 876 -2.49 -12.75 -77.08
C ALA A 876 -2.05 -12.08 -78.40
N ASN A 877 -2.95 -11.98 -79.37
CA ASN A 877 -2.67 -11.38 -80.67
C ASN A 877 -2.34 -9.88 -80.54
N MET A 878 -3.06 -9.14 -79.69
CA MET A 878 -2.74 -7.74 -79.35
C MET A 878 -1.34 -7.59 -78.73
N LYS A 879 -0.90 -8.54 -77.89
CA LYS A 879 0.46 -8.54 -77.32
C LYS A 879 1.54 -8.83 -78.36
N ASP A 880 1.27 -9.73 -79.30
CA ASP A 880 2.19 -9.97 -80.43
C ASP A 880 2.28 -8.76 -81.38
N TRP A 881 1.17 -8.05 -81.59
CA TRP A 881 1.17 -6.75 -82.28
C TRP A 881 2.00 -5.70 -81.52
N GLU A 882 1.78 -5.53 -80.21
CA GLU A 882 2.57 -4.59 -79.39
C GLU A 882 4.07 -4.93 -79.41
N ALA A 883 4.42 -6.22 -79.31
CA ALA A 883 5.80 -6.67 -79.32
C ALA A 883 6.49 -6.36 -80.65
N GLU A 884 5.82 -6.57 -81.77
CA GLU A 884 6.34 -6.25 -83.11
C GLU A 884 6.45 -4.73 -83.31
N MET A 885 5.46 -3.94 -82.89
CA MET A 885 5.51 -2.47 -82.94
C MET A 885 6.69 -1.92 -82.14
N ARG A 886 6.91 -2.43 -80.92
CA ARG A 886 8.06 -2.09 -80.06
C ARG A 886 9.38 -2.51 -80.69
N ARG A 887 9.46 -3.71 -81.30
CA ARG A 887 10.64 -4.20 -82.05
C ARG A 887 10.95 -3.32 -83.27
N LEU A 888 9.94 -2.74 -83.90
CA LEU A 888 10.04 -1.79 -85.02
C LEU A 888 10.25 -0.33 -84.57
N GLY A 889 10.46 -0.13 -83.26
CA GLY A 889 10.87 1.14 -82.65
C GLY A 889 9.73 2.05 -82.20
N TYR A 890 8.46 1.64 -82.30
CA TYR A 890 7.32 2.44 -81.86
C TYR A 890 6.91 2.04 -80.44
N GLN A 891 7.04 2.96 -79.49
CA GLN A 891 6.75 2.70 -78.06
C GLN A 891 5.45 3.37 -77.59
N ASN A 892 4.99 4.42 -78.27
CA ASN A 892 3.81 5.19 -77.91
C ASN A 892 2.54 4.54 -78.48
N LEU A 893 2.14 3.41 -77.89
CA LEU A 893 1.03 2.59 -78.35
C LEU A 893 -0.26 2.89 -77.57
N VAL A 894 -1.39 2.84 -78.26
CA VAL A 894 -2.75 2.91 -77.70
C VAL A 894 -3.64 1.88 -78.41
N HIS A 895 -4.60 1.29 -77.71
CA HIS A 895 -5.61 0.40 -78.28
C HIS A 895 -6.97 1.12 -78.34
N TYR A 896 -7.55 1.27 -79.52
CA TYR A 896 -8.93 1.70 -79.69
C TYR A 896 -9.87 0.49 -79.68
N ALA A 897 -10.97 0.58 -78.91
CA ALA A 897 -12.02 -0.43 -78.88
C ALA A 897 -13.33 0.14 -78.30
N GLY A 898 -14.48 -0.39 -78.72
CA GLY A 898 -15.77 -0.08 -78.09
C GLY A 898 -15.86 -0.60 -76.65
N ALA A 899 -16.57 0.11 -75.77
CA ALA A 899 -16.64 -0.21 -74.33
C ALA A 899 -17.15 -1.63 -74.01
N SER A 900 -17.93 -2.24 -74.89
CA SER A 900 -18.39 -3.64 -74.77
C SER A 900 -17.32 -4.69 -75.07
N TRP A 901 -16.12 -4.27 -75.50
CA TRP A 901 -14.99 -5.15 -75.80
C TRP A 901 -14.00 -5.25 -74.65
N ILE A 902 -13.98 -4.30 -73.71
CA ILE A 902 -13.03 -4.24 -72.59
C ILE A 902 -13.64 -4.73 -71.28
N ASP A 903 -12.82 -5.32 -70.40
CA ASP A 903 -13.23 -5.83 -69.08
C ASP A 903 -13.65 -4.74 -68.08
N VAL A 904 -13.01 -3.58 -68.14
CA VAL A 904 -13.32 -2.40 -67.31
C VAL A 904 -14.16 -1.40 -68.12
N ASN A 905 -15.48 -1.41 -67.93
CA ASN A 905 -16.43 -0.52 -68.61
C ASN A 905 -17.63 -0.15 -67.71
N THR A 906 -18.55 0.68 -68.23
CA THR A 906 -19.75 1.15 -67.51
C THR A 906 -21.06 0.45 -67.91
N LEU A 907 -20.98 -0.70 -68.59
CA LEU A 907 -22.12 -1.43 -69.18
C LEU A 907 -22.64 -2.58 -68.31
N GLY A 908 -21.99 -2.86 -67.17
CA GLY A 908 -22.40 -3.90 -66.21
C GLY A 908 -21.97 -5.33 -66.55
N TYR A 909 -21.19 -5.54 -67.60
CA TYR A 909 -20.60 -6.83 -67.96
C TYR A 909 -19.18 -6.65 -68.51
N ALA A 910 -18.29 -7.62 -68.30
CA ALA A 910 -16.91 -7.57 -68.78
C ALA A 910 -16.82 -7.99 -70.26
N GLY A 911 -16.09 -7.21 -71.07
CA GLY A 911 -15.70 -7.58 -72.42
C GLY A 911 -14.48 -8.54 -72.48
N PRO A 912 -14.18 -9.12 -73.66
CA PRO A 912 -13.10 -10.10 -73.83
C PRO A 912 -11.66 -9.55 -73.70
N ILE A 913 -11.43 -8.25 -73.85
CA ILE A 913 -10.11 -7.62 -73.71
C ILE A 913 -9.83 -7.33 -72.24
N GLN A 914 -8.76 -7.93 -71.70
CA GLN A 914 -8.34 -7.78 -70.32
C GLN A 914 -7.41 -6.56 -70.20
N THR A 915 -7.97 -5.38 -69.93
CA THR A 915 -7.24 -4.09 -69.98
C THR A 915 -6.07 -4.04 -69.00
N GLY A 916 -6.15 -4.77 -67.88
CA GLY A 916 -5.04 -4.94 -66.93
C GLY A 916 -3.77 -5.57 -67.54
N GLN A 917 -3.86 -6.24 -68.69
CA GLN A 917 -2.69 -6.79 -69.40
C GLN A 917 -1.90 -5.76 -70.22
N PHE A 918 -2.49 -4.60 -70.51
CA PHE A 918 -1.92 -3.52 -71.35
C PHE A 918 -1.85 -2.17 -70.60
N GLY A 919 -2.58 -2.06 -69.48
CA GLY A 919 -2.85 -0.84 -68.74
C GLY A 919 -4.04 -0.09 -69.33
N ILE A 920 -5.11 0.09 -68.55
CA ILE A 920 -6.33 0.83 -68.97
C ILE A 920 -6.00 2.23 -69.53
N GLY A 921 -5.01 2.91 -68.96
CA GLY A 921 -4.52 4.21 -69.43
C GLY A 921 -3.98 4.23 -70.86
N ASN A 922 -3.79 3.07 -71.51
CA ASN A 922 -3.42 2.90 -72.92
C ASN A 922 -4.62 2.53 -73.83
N PHE A 923 -5.86 2.71 -73.38
CA PHE A 923 -7.06 2.51 -74.21
C PHE A 923 -7.69 3.82 -74.65
N TRP A 924 -8.16 3.88 -75.88
CA TRP A 924 -9.05 4.91 -76.41
C TRP A 924 -10.42 4.26 -76.60
N VAL A 925 -11.37 4.55 -75.72
CA VAL A 925 -12.62 3.79 -75.62
C VAL A 925 -13.73 4.45 -76.42
N ALA A 926 -14.49 3.71 -77.22
CA ALA A 926 -15.70 4.22 -77.89
C ALA A 926 -16.97 3.88 -77.11
N GLN A 927 -17.79 4.89 -76.80
CA GLN A 927 -19.11 4.73 -76.19
C GLN A 927 -19.95 5.97 -76.43
N TYR A 928 -21.17 5.83 -76.94
CA TYR A 928 -22.05 6.96 -77.27
C TYR A 928 -23.32 6.92 -76.39
N PRO A 929 -23.35 7.61 -75.23
CA PRO A 929 -24.54 7.67 -74.37
C PRO A 929 -25.74 8.36 -75.03
N TYR A 930 -25.48 9.25 -75.99
CA TYR A 930 -26.47 10.03 -76.72
C TYR A 930 -26.16 10.02 -78.22
N LYS A 931 -27.19 10.26 -79.06
CA LYS A 931 -27.04 10.32 -80.53
C LYS A 931 -26.09 11.42 -81.00
N THR A 932 -26.06 12.54 -80.28
CA THR A 932 -25.14 13.67 -80.44
C THR A 932 -24.82 14.20 -79.05
N MET A 933 -23.61 14.74 -78.85
CA MET A 933 -23.12 15.18 -77.56
C MET A 933 -22.08 16.29 -77.74
N THR A 934 -22.03 17.30 -76.87
CA THR A 934 -21.03 18.37 -76.92
C THR A 934 -19.79 18.03 -76.10
N PHE A 935 -18.69 18.75 -76.35
CA PHE A 935 -17.45 18.55 -75.59
C PHE A 935 -17.63 18.81 -74.09
N ASP A 936 -18.33 19.88 -73.70
CA ASP A 936 -18.56 20.20 -72.29
C ASP A 936 -19.46 19.16 -71.59
N GLN A 937 -20.45 18.61 -72.30
CA GLN A 937 -21.22 17.46 -71.80
C GLN A 937 -20.33 16.24 -71.58
N ALA A 938 -19.42 15.92 -72.52
CA ALA A 938 -18.53 14.77 -72.40
C ALA A 938 -17.51 14.95 -71.26
N LYS A 939 -16.91 16.15 -71.16
CA LYS A 939 -16.06 16.57 -70.05
C LYS A 939 -16.77 16.47 -68.70
N THR A 940 -18.06 16.82 -68.64
CA THR A 940 -18.88 16.73 -67.42
C THR A 940 -19.27 15.29 -67.06
N MET A 941 -19.44 14.40 -68.04
CA MET A 941 -19.79 12.99 -67.77
C MET A 941 -18.58 12.11 -67.41
N GLY A 942 -17.38 12.46 -67.90
CA GLY A 942 -16.13 11.83 -67.45
C GLY A 942 -15.98 10.33 -67.72
N LEU A 943 -16.74 9.75 -68.66
CA LEU A 943 -16.70 8.30 -68.90
C LEU A 943 -15.30 7.86 -69.34
N HIS A 944 -14.85 6.73 -68.79
CA HIS A 944 -13.54 6.14 -69.07
C HIS A 944 -12.34 7.06 -68.76
N ALA A 945 -12.47 8.03 -67.84
CA ALA A 945 -11.38 8.96 -67.47
C ALA A 945 -10.11 8.30 -66.88
N GLY A 946 -10.15 6.99 -66.54
CA GLY A 946 -8.97 6.19 -66.24
C GLY A 946 -8.15 5.73 -67.47
N ALA A 947 -8.69 5.93 -68.69
CA ALA A 947 -8.12 5.49 -69.96
C ALA A 947 -7.26 6.60 -70.63
N ALA A 948 -6.79 6.37 -71.87
CA ALA A 948 -6.08 7.38 -72.65
C ALA A 948 -7.01 8.49 -73.15
N ALA A 949 -8.18 8.08 -73.67
CA ALA A 949 -9.17 8.94 -74.30
C ALA A 949 -10.55 8.24 -74.37
N TRP A 950 -11.61 9.02 -74.64
CA TRP A 950 -12.97 8.50 -74.91
C TRP A 950 -13.55 9.15 -76.18
N GLN A 951 -13.98 8.34 -77.15
CA GLN A 951 -14.79 8.76 -78.30
C GLN A 951 -16.25 8.82 -77.88
N TYR A 952 -16.80 10.03 -77.78
CA TYR A 952 -18.10 10.30 -77.17
C TYR A 952 -19.22 10.55 -78.20
N THR A 953 -18.87 10.75 -79.46
CA THR A 953 -19.80 10.91 -80.58
C THR A 953 -19.13 10.54 -81.91
N SER A 954 -19.88 9.91 -82.81
CA SER A 954 -19.51 9.67 -84.22
C SER A 954 -20.38 10.49 -85.19
N ALA A 955 -20.90 11.64 -84.72
CA ALA A 955 -22.00 12.36 -85.36
C ALA A 955 -21.87 13.89 -85.31
N ALA A 956 -20.65 14.44 -85.16
CA ALA A 956 -20.46 15.89 -85.07
C ALA A 956 -20.31 16.56 -86.44
N GLN A 957 -21.21 17.49 -86.78
CA GLN A 957 -21.11 18.31 -88.00
C GLN A 957 -20.20 19.53 -87.79
N LEU A 958 -18.89 19.30 -87.59
CA LEU A 958 -17.92 20.37 -87.29
C LEU A 958 -17.59 21.27 -88.50
N LEU A 959 -17.86 20.82 -89.72
CA LEU A 959 -17.67 21.59 -90.95
C LEU A 959 -18.92 21.43 -91.86
N PRO A 960 -19.58 22.53 -92.27
CA PRO A 960 -20.74 22.46 -93.17
C PRO A 960 -20.39 21.80 -94.51
N GLY A 961 -21.26 20.90 -94.99
CA GLY A 961 -21.09 20.22 -96.28
C GLY A 961 -19.97 19.16 -96.33
N ARG A 962 -19.33 18.85 -95.19
CA ARG A 962 -18.38 17.73 -95.06
C ARG A 962 -19.06 16.51 -94.42
N HIS A 963 -18.39 15.36 -94.48
CA HIS A 963 -18.74 14.18 -93.68
C HIS A 963 -18.77 14.55 -92.18
N LEU A 964 -19.54 13.79 -91.39
CA LEU A 964 -19.53 13.90 -89.93
C LEU A 964 -18.14 13.55 -89.37
N PHE A 965 -17.83 14.12 -88.22
CA PHE A 965 -16.61 13.87 -87.47
C PHE A 965 -16.91 13.08 -86.21
N ASP A 966 -16.00 12.16 -85.94
CA ASP A 966 -15.91 11.44 -84.69
C ASP A 966 -15.05 12.29 -83.75
N VAL A 967 -15.52 12.47 -82.51
CA VAL A 967 -14.95 13.46 -81.57
C VAL A 967 -14.71 12.84 -80.21
N ASN A 968 -13.56 13.22 -79.67
CA ASN A 968 -12.88 12.53 -78.61
C ASN A 968 -12.42 13.49 -77.51
N ILE A 969 -12.41 13.01 -76.28
CA ILE A 969 -11.81 13.69 -75.13
C ILE A 969 -10.49 13.00 -74.76
N ASP A 970 -9.39 13.76 -74.72
CA ASP A 970 -8.06 13.28 -74.34
C ASP A 970 -7.82 13.47 -72.83
N TYR A 971 -7.62 12.35 -72.11
CA TYR A 971 -7.36 12.32 -70.67
C TYR A 971 -5.87 12.25 -70.32
N THR A 972 -4.99 12.07 -71.31
CA THR A 972 -3.54 11.92 -71.09
C THR A 972 -2.69 12.99 -71.80
N GLY A 973 -3.30 13.80 -72.67
CA GLY A 973 -2.64 14.76 -73.54
C GLY A 973 -1.91 14.14 -74.73
N ARG A 974 -1.88 12.81 -74.86
CA ARG A 974 -1.10 12.12 -75.90
C ARG A 974 -1.55 12.47 -77.32
N PHE A 975 -2.83 12.76 -77.51
CA PHE A 975 -3.44 13.09 -78.78
C PHE A 975 -3.48 14.60 -79.06
N THR A 976 -3.22 15.44 -78.05
CA THR A 976 -3.54 16.88 -78.07
C THR A 976 -2.42 17.83 -77.63
N ASP A 977 -1.31 17.31 -77.09
CA ASP A 977 -0.04 18.01 -76.80
C ASP A 977 1.15 17.18 -77.32
#